data_AF-A0A351ZV08-F1
#
_entry.id   AF-A0A351ZV08-F1
#
_cell.length_a   1.000
_cell.length_b   1.000
_cell.length_c   1.000
_cell.angle_alpha   90.00
_cell.angle_beta   90.00
_cell.angle_gamma   90.00
#
_symmetry.space_group_name_H-M   'P 1'
#
loop_
_entity.id
_entity.type
_entity.pdbx_description
1 polymer ?
#
loop_
_entity_poly.entity_id
_entity_poly.type
_entity_poly.pdbx_seq_one_letter_code
_entity_poly.pdbx_strand_id
1 'polypeptide(L)'
;MTSQAKRRYVRSFDVIVPGPGSFSLEGADLRSTIATVPHSSMEPLVPGVPQMSCADLVCLTYDGVAADRHVARLDIVIAEEVAAGFAMLNSATIRVRFNASGAARQVAPSQGALLALNPAAPWVAAVRGPANGASRKSGEQVQAETALNMYRMRITREGVYRLSADQLRSAGIVTDAAAATSLKIFGRGGRELPESVDSARANQLVEQPIVVQTNPDGSIREVVFYASGASGWTQDGTQIKHLINHYSNEAGYYLSVGGEPGLRAVPRPLPADEPTVRPNITTGRLFSEDEIVNPLPPGSGRRWLGRTIENRSSINVTMSLPGLVPAGTVLYRYVAGHRSRNASGVITVSESGTTLGQVSLPSVPEYMDVYTNSGFGTLLASRIPADGRTALRFAYASSDNGSTGLLDWVEVHYPQSLDAQSNVYTFWSQSDNGVHEYSINGFSGSIYGFDVTDPARPAMLTNAASIGGMFAVRTQVAAGRAQRFYLCSEPASIGALERLNVPTFAGSERAADVLVITHPDLLESANDFAKYRRGRGKYSVSVFTTDEIFARFSYGMTDPTALRDFIANAFANWQPRPSHVVLWGDGHYDYKNISTAQKNFVVPYQSLDPDNADIGLTTTTTDDYFVRVAGNDRRPDLAGGRVPIRSNQEGRNFIAKLARYESESSRDDWRTRITLVADDGEKEDNRSDGSTHLDQNERLINEYVPTEFQPRKIYMVEYPTENIARGRRKPTVTQELVSTVNTTGSVLLNYIGHGNPRVWAHEQVFVRETTPKELLNANKLFFLTAATCDFARFDLTDIQSGAEELLLMPDGGAIGVFSAARVVYSLANAALNQEFYADLFTRMPDGTYPTVGQAMYRVKQIYNGGNDEKFLILGDPTMTLLIPDHQVRFTTINGADVSNDSNAVNISALGTVEVSGFVSRPGAEGVDDTFNGNITVSLNDAARTVTVIDTDIYKSRNTFRRPGSALCRGSFKVENGRFTATFVVPKDISFSKELASLYGYAASVDERFAMGSTNRVVVDGVTDVADPEADGPDIRVYVDSRKFVPGGIVRPNPVLIVDLADQTGINTTGVGIGHDITAQFNNSSSIEILTPTFTTSIENPRAGTAQKQIFGLGSGMHTVTVQAWDVFNNVSQHSTMFRIPGPSDAIVTEGLFNFPNPFSSSTTIRFTHSSQRPFSATLLIYDLQGTMLLERPMTISDMQTADIVWDGRDESGDMAQSGMYQAVVRLVDADGTTSFASGKLTLIR
;
A
#
# COMPACT_ATOMS: atom_id res chain seq x y z
N MET A 1 49.03 1.65 -5.16
CA MET A 1 48.35 1.55 -6.47
C MET A 1 47.38 0.39 -6.38
N THR A 2 46.14 0.68 -6.03
CA THR A 2 45.03 -0.29 -5.94
C THR A 2 44.56 -0.61 -7.36
N SER A 3 44.45 -1.90 -7.71
CA SER A 3 43.89 -2.32 -9.00
C SER A 3 42.45 -1.81 -9.11
N GLN A 4 42.16 -0.99 -10.11
CA GLN A 4 40.77 -0.68 -10.46
C GLN A 4 40.04 -1.99 -10.78
N ALA A 5 38.97 -2.28 -10.05
CA ALA A 5 38.09 -3.40 -10.35
C ALA A 5 37.43 -3.17 -11.72
N LYS A 6 37.55 -4.14 -12.63
CA LYS A 6 36.87 -4.11 -13.93
C LYS A 6 35.36 -4.05 -13.74
N ARG A 7 34.64 -3.22 -14.52
CA ARG A 7 33.16 -3.22 -14.49
C ARG A 7 32.62 -4.53 -15.07
N ARG A 8 31.67 -5.15 -14.37
CA ARG A 8 30.99 -6.39 -14.77
C ARG A 8 29.48 -6.18 -14.74
N TYR A 9 28.79 -6.73 -15.73
CA TYR A 9 27.33 -6.77 -15.80
C TYR A 9 26.84 -8.19 -15.54
N VAL A 10 25.83 -8.33 -14.71
CA VAL A 10 25.36 -9.61 -14.18
C VAL A 10 23.88 -9.78 -14.50
N ARG A 11 23.48 -11.00 -14.84
CA ARG A 11 22.08 -11.43 -14.93
C ARG A 11 21.81 -12.53 -13.91
N SER A 12 20.75 -12.37 -13.13
CA SER A 12 20.37 -13.30 -12.06
C SER A 12 19.18 -14.16 -12.49
N PHE A 13 19.15 -15.42 -12.04
CA PHE A 13 18.07 -16.38 -12.29
C PHE A 13 17.70 -17.10 -10.99
N ASP A 14 16.41 -17.24 -10.70
CA ASP A 14 15.94 -18.04 -9.57
C ASP A 14 15.92 -19.52 -9.94
N VAL A 15 16.52 -20.36 -9.08
CA VAL A 15 16.62 -21.81 -9.22
C VAL A 15 15.97 -22.45 -7.99
N ILE A 16 14.96 -23.29 -8.19
CA ILE A 16 14.38 -24.07 -7.09
C ILE A 16 15.41 -25.10 -6.63
N VAL A 17 15.72 -25.09 -5.33
CA VAL A 17 16.70 -26.00 -4.72
C VAL A 17 16.03 -26.84 -3.62
N PRO A 18 16.62 -27.97 -3.19
CA PRO A 18 16.03 -28.79 -2.12
C PRO A 18 16.09 -28.15 -0.72
N GLY A 19 16.97 -27.16 -0.52
CA GLY A 19 17.22 -26.53 0.78
C GLY A 19 18.60 -25.87 0.87
N PRO A 20 18.86 -25.05 1.90
CA PRO A 20 20.17 -24.43 2.12
C PRO A 20 21.26 -25.50 2.25
N GLY A 21 22.38 -25.33 1.53
CA GLY A 21 23.52 -26.27 1.56
C GLY A 21 23.33 -27.58 0.78
N SER A 22 22.17 -27.79 0.14
CA SER A 22 21.86 -29.01 -0.62
C SER A 22 22.15 -28.90 -2.13
N PHE A 23 22.88 -27.87 -2.55
CA PHE A 23 23.21 -27.63 -3.96
C PHE A 23 24.60 -27.04 -4.10
N SER A 24 25.22 -27.25 -5.26
CA SER A 24 26.52 -26.69 -5.60
C SER A 24 26.66 -26.51 -7.10
N LEU A 25 27.38 -25.47 -7.53
CA LEU A 25 27.79 -25.31 -8.91
C LEU A 25 28.79 -26.44 -9.27
N GLU A 26 28.42 -27.30 -10.22
CA GLU A 26 29.25 -28.42 -10.68
C GLU A 26 30.19 -28.00 -11.82
N GLY A 27 29.79 -26.99 -12.60
CA GLY A 27 30.62 -26.37 -13.62
C GLY A 27 29.85 -25.37 -14.50
N ALA A 28 30.57 -24.47 -15.15
CA ALA A 28 30.03 -23.52 -16.13
C ALA A 28 30.89 -23.55 -17.40
N ASP A 29 30.30 -23.84 -18.55
CA ASP A 29 30.92 -23.66 -19.87
C ASP A 29 30.42 -22.33 -20.44
N LEU A 30 31.29 -21.32 -20.39
CA LEU A 30 31.01 -19.95 -20.81
C LEU A 30 31.62 -19.72 -22.19
N ARG A 31 30.78 -19.58 -23.20
CA ARG A 31 31.21 -19.27 -24.56
C ARG A 31 31.03 -17.79 -24.82
N SER A 32 32.12 -17.04 -24.73
CA SER A 32 32.17 -15.65 -25.13
C SER A 32 32.44 -15.54 -26.64
N THR A 33 31.85 -14.51 -27.25
CA THR A 33 32.33 -14.01 -28.55
C THR A 33 32.86 -12.61 -28.26
N ILE A 34 34.09 -12.29 -28.70
CA ILE A 34 34.64 -10.93 -28.56
C ILE A 34 33.96 -10.03 -29.60
N ALA A 35 32.68 -9.72 -29.40
CA ALA A 35 32.07 -8.55 -30.00
C ALA A 35 32.40 -7.40 -29.06
N THR A 36 33.54 -6.73 -29.29
CA THR A 36 33.93 -5.58 -28.49
C THR A 36 32.96 -4.44 -28.78
N VAL A 37 32.06 -4.16 -27.85
CA VAL A 37 31.16 -3.01 -27.96
C VAL A 37 31.91 -1.79 -27.42
N PRO A 38 32.09 -0.71 -28.22
CA PRO A 38 32.75 0.50 -27.75
C PRO A 38 32.07 1.08 -26.51
N HIS A 39 32.83 1.73 -25.63
CA HIS A 39 32.28 2.38 -24.42
C HIS A 39 31.14 3.37 -24.71
N SER A 40 31.09 3.95 -25.91
CA SER A 40 30.05 4.88 -26.35
C SER A 40 28.74 4.22 -26.77
N SER A 41 28.70 2.90 -26.98
CA SER A 41 27.53 2.16 -27.47
C SER A 41 26.80 1.39 -26.36
N MET A 42 27.35 1.39 -25.15
CA MET A 42 26.67 0.89 -23.95
C MET A 42 25.98 2.09 -23.31
N GLU A 43 24.66 2.20 -23.46
CA GLU A 43 23.83 3.07 -22.62
C GLU A 43 24.12 2.81 -21.13
N PRO A 44 23.89 3.78 -20.23
CA PRO A 44 24.14 3.60 -18.82
C PRO A 44 23.19 2.53 -18.25
N LEU A 45 23.63 1.27 -18.30
CA LEU A 45 23.06 0.15 -17.57
C LEU A 45 23.21 0.46 -16.07
N VAL A 46 22.16 1.07 -15.53
CA VAL A 46 21.70 1.17 -14.14
C VAL A 46 22.80 1.08 -13.05
N PRO A 47 23.08 2.16 -12.30
CA PRO A 47 23.76 2.06 -11.02
C PRO A 47 22.81 1.35 -10.05
N GLY A 48 22.94 0.03 -9.96
CA GLY A 48 22.05 -0.83 -9.17
C GLY A 48 22.35 -2.31 -9.26
N VAL A 49 23.11 -2.78 -10.27
CA VAL A 49 23.66 -4.14 -10.21
C VAL A 49 24.68 -4.18 -9.06
N PRO A 50 24.53 -5.07 -8.07
CA PRO A 50 25.55 -5.21 -7.03
C PRO A 50 26.89 -5.50 -7.72
N GLN A 51 27.93 -4.73 -7.38
CA GLN A 51 29.29 -5.22 -7.62
C GLN A 51 29.42 -6.54 -6.86
N MET A 52 29.44 -7.66 -7.59
CA MET A 52 29.63 -8.98 -6.98
C MET A 52 30.93 -8.99 -6.18
N SER A 53 30.85 -9.49 -4.94
CA SER A 53 32.01 -9.86 -4.13
C SER A 53 32.61 -11.21 -4.54
N CYS A 54 32.00 -11.91 -5.49
CA CYS A 54 32.45 -13.22 -5.94
C CYS A 54 33.52 -13.08 -7.04
N ALA A 55 34.61 -13.83 -6.91
CA ALA A 55 35.73 -13.78 -7.84
C ALA A 55 35.41 -14.38 -9.23
N ASP A 56 34.36 -15.21 -9.33
CA ASP A 56 34.05 -16.07 -10.48
C ASP A 56 32.97 -15.49 -11.42
N LEU A 57 32.94 -15.96 -12.68
CA LEU A 57 32.02 -15.51 -13.74
C LEU A 57 30.56 -16.02 -13.59
N VAL A 58 30.35 -17.02 -12.74
CA VAL A 58 29.03 -17.58 -12.40
C VAL A 58 29.00 -17.85 -10.88
N CYS A 59 27.91 -17.48 -10.21
CA CYS A 59 27.71 -17.74 -8.78
C CYS A 59 26.32 -18.32 -8.55
N LEU A 60 26.19 -19.26 -7.61
CA LEU A 60 24.91 -19.81 -7.18
C LEU A 60 24.79 -19.69 -5.66
N THR A 61 23.89 -18.84 -5.18
CA THR A 61 23.75 -18.47 -3.77
C THR A 61 22.36 -18.82 -3.26
N TYR A 62 22.23 -19.41 -2.08
CA TYR A 62 20.91 -19.65 -1.49
C TYR A 62 20.22 -18.31 -1.20
N ASP A 63 18.97 -18.16 -1.63
CA ASP A 63 18.30 -16.85 -1.64
C ASP A 63 17.02 -16.79 -0.80
N GLY A 64 16.52 -17.93 -0.30
CA GLY A 64 15.41 -17.96 0.65
C GLY A 64 14.34 -18.99 0.31
N VAL A 65 13.11 -18.72 0.74
CA VAL A 65 11.92 -19.52 0.46
C VAL A 65 10.91 -18.64 -0.28
N ALA A 66 10.39 -19.12 -1.41
CA ALA A 66 9.31 -18.47 -2.14
C ALA A 66 8.13 -19.44 -2.24
N ALA A 67 7.01 -19.08 -1.61
CA ALA A 67 5.75 -19.84 -1.65
C ALA A 67 5.85 -21.28 -1.12
N ASP A 68 6.79 -21.58 -0.21
CA ASP A 68 7.22 -22.91 0.31
C ASP A 68 8.38 -23.61 -0.39
N ARG A 69 8.93 -23.01 -1.45
CA ARG A 69 10.03 -23.61 -2.20
C ARG A 69 11.33 -22.92 -1.84
N HIS A 70 12.33 -23.68 -1.48
CA HIS A 70 13.68 -23.16 -1.36
C HIS A 70 14.18 -22.67 -2.72
N VAL A 71 14.68 -21.43 -2.76
CA VAL A 71 15.20 -20.78 -3.97
C VAL A 71 16.66 -20.43 -3.77
N ALA A 72 17.46 -20.62 -4.81
CA ALA A 72 18.81 -20.10 -4.93
C ALA A 72 18.89 -19.17 -6.14
N ARG A 73 19.68 -18.11 -6.03
CA ARG A 73 19.96 -17.15 -7.10
C ARG A 73 21.21 -17.57 -7.85
N LEU A 74 21.08 -17.74 -9.16
CA LEU A 74 22.16 -18.00 -10.10
C LEU A 74 22.54 -16.70 -10.81
N ASP A 75 23.69 -16.14 -10.48
CA ASP A 75 24.24 -14.93 -11.08
C ASP A 75 25.23 -15.30 -12.19
N ILE A 76 25.08 -14.69 -13.37
CA ILE A 76 25.95 -14.90 -14.54
C ILE A 76 26.51 -13.55 -14.98
N VAL A 77 27.83 -13.41 -15.08
CA VAL A 77 28.46 -12.23 -15.69
C VAL A 77 28.23 -12.27 -17.21
N ILE A 78 27.35 -11.40 -17.69
CA ILE A 78 26.97 -11.32 -19.12
C ILE A 78 27.86 -10.36 -19.91
N ALA A 79 28.55 -9.42 -19.25
CA ALA A 79 29.57 -8.59 -19.89
C ALA A 79 30.65 -8.13 -18.90
N GLU A 80 31.90 -8.02 -19.35
CA GLU A 80 33.04 -7.55 -18.55
C GLU A 80 33.86 -6.51 -19.32
N GLU A 81 34.31 -5.48 -18.61
CA GLU A 81 35.14 -4.41 -19.16
C GLU A 81 36.53 -4.93 -19.59
N VAL A 82 36.88 -4.63 -20.83
CA VAL A 82 38.16 -4.93 -21.48
C VAL A 82 38.74 -3.66 -22.09
N ALA A 83 40.02 -3.66 -22.44
CA ALA A 83 40.74 -2.46 -22.89
C ALA A 83 40.12 -1.72 -24.09
N ALA A 84 39.26 -2.39 -24.86
CA ALA A 84 38.62 -1.84 -26.06
C ALA A 84 37.08 -1.69 -25.93
N GLY A 85 36.50 -1.85 -24.73
CA GLY A 85 35.06 -1.77 -24.49
C GLY A 85 34.56 -2.85 -23.54
N PHE A 86 33.49 -3.56 -23.89
CA PHE A 86 32.97 -4.69 -23.12
C PHE A 86 33.03 -5.99 -23.92
N ALA A 87 33.47 -7.07 -23.27
CA ALA A 87 33.37 -8.43 -23.80
C ALA A 87 32.04 -9.05 -23.34
N MET A 88 31.19 -9.43 -24.30
CA MET A 88 29.86 -9.97 -24.02
C MET A 88 29.86 -11.51 -24.05
N LEU A 89 29.12 -12.11 -23.13
CA LEU A 89 28.81 -13.53 -23.13
C LEU A 89 27.79 -13.82 -24.24
N ASN A 90 27.95 -14.92 -24.99
CA ASN A 90 27.04 -15.28 -26.07
C ASN A 90 26.19 -16.51 -25.72
N SER A 91 26.80 -17.50 -25.07
CA SER A 91 26.06 -18.62 -24.47
C SER A 91 26.75 -19.12 -23.21
N ALA A 92 25.96 -19.69 -22.30
CA ALA A 92 26.44 -20.30 -21.06
C ALA A 92 25.70 -21.62 -20.84
N THR A 93 26.45 -22.69 -20.55
CA THR A 93 25.88 -23.94 -20.04
C THR A 93 26.31 -24.09 -18.59
N ILE A 94 25.34 -24.06 -17.68
CA ILE A 94 25.58 -24.11 -16.23
C ILE A 94 25.04 -25.44 -15.71
N ARG A 95 25.88 -26.17 -14.98
CA ARG A 95 25.49 -27.42 -14.30
C ARG A 95 25.41 -27.18 -12.80
N VAL A 96 24.23 -27.41 -12.25
CA VAL A 96 23.97 -27.36 -10.81
C VAL A 96 23.74 -28.78 -10.32
N ARG A 97 24.49 -29.19 -9.31
CA ARG A 97 24.30 -30.46 -8.63
C ARG A 97 23.43 -30.24 -7.39
N PHE A 98 22.40 -31.07 -7.24
CA PHE A 98 21.57 -31.15 -6.04
C PHE A 98 21.99 -32.37 -5.22
N ASN A 99 22.48 -32.15 -4.01
CA ASN A 99 22.90 -33.20 -3.07
C ASN A 99 21.70 -33.61 -2.22
N ALA A 100 21.27 -34.87 -2.33
CA ALA A 100 20.20 -35.42 -1.50
C ALA A 100 20.74 -35.74 -0.09
N SER A 101 20.86 -34.74 0.77
CA SER A 101 21.14 -34.95 2.20
C SER A 101 20.23 -34.05 3.05
N GLY A 102 19.12 -34.63 3.48
CA GLY A 102 18.06 -33.98 4.24
C GLY A 102 16.71 -34.50 3.77
N ALA A 103 15.71 -34.59 4.65
CA ALA A 103 14.38 -35.12 4.34
C ALA A 103 13.63 -34.24 3.30
N ALA A 104 14.08 -34.29 2.05
CA ALA A 104 13.50 -33.55 0.95
C ALA A 104 12.32 -34.35 0.40
N ARG A 105 11.12 -33.74 0.47
CA ARG A 105 10.02 -34.10 -0.44
C ARG A 105 10.59 -34.08 -1.87
N GLN A 106 10.46 -35.18 -2.60
CA GLN A 106 10.79 -35.20 -4.03
C GLN A 106 9.96 -34.12 -4.74
N VAL A 107 10.64 -33.07 -5.20
CA VAL A 107 10.03 -32.02 -6.02
C VAL A 107 9.84 -32.60 -7.41
N ALA A 108 8.59 -32.80 -7.82
CA ALA A 108 8.28 -33.07 -9.21
C ALA A 108 8.66 -31.83 -10.06
N PRO A 109 9.36 -32.00 -11.19
CA PRO A 109 9.55 -30.90 -12.13
C PRO A 109 8.21 -30.60 -12.79
N SER A 110 7.42 -29.68 -12.24
CA SER A 110 6.31 -29.08 -12.99
C SER A 110 6.91 -28.16 -14.05
N GLN A 111 6.45 -28.26 -15.30
CA GLN A 111 6.83 -27.42 -16.46
C GLN A 111 6.46 -25.92 -16.32
N GLY A 112 6.48 -25.36 -15.12
CA GLY A 112 6.10 -23.98 -14.82
C GLY A 112 7.10 -23.29 -13.90
N ALA A 113 8.40 -23.58 -14.03
CA ALA A 113 9.41 -22.70 -13.48
C ALA A 113 9.33 -21.37 -14.26
N LEU A 114 8.73 -20.35 -13.64
CA LEU A 114 8.84 -18.97 -14.06
C LEU A 114 10.32 -18.56 -13.93
N LEU A 115 11.11 -18.87 -14.96
CA LEU A 115 12.25 -18.05 -15.32
C LEU A 115 11.64 -16.77 -15.91
N ALA A 116 11.41 -15.76 -15.06
CA ALA A 116 11.02 -14.44 -15.54
C ALA A 116 12.18 -13.88 -16.38
N LEU A 117 11.93 -13.67 -17.67
CA LEU A 117 12.89 -13.11 -18.62
C LEU A 117 12.44 -11.70 -19.00
N ASN A 118 13.20 -10.67 -18.59
CA ASN A 118 13.10 -9.31 -19.14
C ASN A 118 13.51 -9.32 -20.66
N PRO A 119 12.88 -8.53 -21.56
CA PRO A 119 12.77 -8.83 -23.00
C PRO A 119 13.84 -8.22 -23.93
N ALA A 120 15.01 -7.78 -23.46
CA ALA A 120 15.95 -7.05 -24.32
C ALA A 120 16.96 -7.87 -25.17
N ALA A 121 17.02 -9.22 -25.09
CA ALA A 121 17.82 -10.11 -25.97
C ALA A 121 17.49 -11.61 -25.76
N PRO A 122 17.64 -12.49 -26.77
CA PRO A 122 17.02 -13.82 -26.81
C PRO A 122 17.87 -14.88 -26.07
N TRP A 123 17.90 -14.83 -24.75
CA TRP A 123 18.45 -15.94 -23.95
C TRP A 123 17.33 -16.90 -23.57
N VAL A 124 17.14 -17.93 -24.39
CA VAL A 124 16.16 -19.00 -24.15
C VAL A 124 16.79 -20.07 -23.26
N ALA A 125 16.32 -20.20 -22.02
CA ALA A 125 16.73 -21.27 -21.11
C ALA A 125 15.83 -22.50 -21.35
N ALA A 126 16.40 -23.58 -21.89
CA ALA A 126 15.70 -24.86 -22.06
C ALA A 126 16.09 -25.82 -20.92
N VAL A 127 15.16 -26.12 -20.02
CA VAL A 127 15.35 -27.12 -18.95
C VAL A 127 15.01 -28.51 -19.50
N ARG A 128 15.98 -29.45 -19.52
CA ARG A 128 15.73 -30.85 -19.90
C ARG A 128 15.81 -31.76 -18.66
N GLY A 129 14.69 -32.32 -18.23
CA GLY A 129 14.61 -33.32 -17.16
C GLY A 129 13.46 -34.31 -17.38
N PRO A 130 13.52 -35.54 -16.84
CA PRO A 130 12.49 -36.55 -17.03
C PRO A 130 11.21 -36.20 -16.27
N ALA A 131 10.06 -36.31 -16.95
CA ALA A 131 8.73 -36.18 -16.37
C ALA A 131 8.29 -37.51 -15.75
N ASN A 132 7.77 -37.49 -14.50
CA ASN A 132 6.69 -38.37 -13.99
C ASN A 132 6.49 -38.25 -12.46
N GLY A 133 5.24 -38.41 -12.01
CA GLY A 133 4.91 -39.01 -10.71
C GLY A 133 4.03 -38.19 -9.76
N ALA A 134 2.78 -38.62 -9.58
CA ALA A 134 1.76 -38.05 -8.70
C ALA A 134 2.16 -38.01 -7.20
N SER A 135 1.79 -36.93 -6.50
CA SER A 135 1.98 -36.76 -5.06
C SER A 135 0.87 -37.46 -4.26
N ARG A 136 1.25 -38.37 -3.36
CA ARG A 136 0.38 -39.00 -2.36
C ARG A 136 0.31 -38.15 -1.10
N LYS A 137 -0.93 -38.00 -0.59
CA LYS A 137 -1.29 -37.41 0.70
C LYS A 137 -0.73 -38.23 1.86
N SER A 138 -0.14 -37.55 2.85
CA SER A 138 -0.06 -38.05 4.24
C SER A 138 -1.11 -37.29 5.05
N GLY A 139 -2.18 -37.97 5.41
CA GLY A 139 -3.17 -37.46 6.35
C GLY A 139 -2.65 -37.62 7.76
N GLU A 140 -2.61 -36.53 8.52
CA GLU A 140 -2.76 -36.59 9.96
C GLU A 140 -4.16 -36.07 10.30
N GLN A 141 -4.88 -36.88 11.08
CA GLN A 141 -6.22 -36.60 11.56
C GLN A 141 -6.16 -35.39 12.50
N VAL A 142 -6.87 -34.31 12.16
CA VAL A 142 -7.15 -33.22 13.07
C VAL A 142 -8.47 -33.51 13.76
N GLN A 143 -8.42 -33.80 15.06
CA GLN A 143 -9.61 -33.77 15.91
C GLN A 143 -10.13 -32.34 15.96
N ALA A 144 -11.43 -32.16 15.71
CA ALA A 144 -12.09 -30.88 15.81
C ALA A 144 -12.10 -30.41 17.28
N GLU A 145 -11.42 -29.31 17.58
CA GLU A 145 -11.52 -28.63 18.87
C GLU A 145 -12.47 -27.44 18.77
N THR A 146 -13.55 -27.48 19.53
CA THR A 146 -14.44 -26.34 19.81
C THR A 146 -13.70 -25.21 20.51
N ALA A 147 -14.14 -23.96 20.27
CA ALA A 147 -13.60 -22.74 20.91
C ALA A 147 -13.38 -22.93 22.43
N LEU A 148 -12.26 -22.42 22.93
CA LEU A 148 -11.88 -22.54 24.34
C LEU A 148 -12.56 -21.43 25.15
N ASN A 149 -13.37 -21.81 26.13
CA ASN A 149 -13.87 -20.88 27.14
C ASN A 149 -12.67 -20.47 28.03
N MET A 150 -12.29 -19.20 27.96
CA MET A 150 -11.17 -18.64 28.70
C MET A 150 -11.56 -17.35 29.43
N TYR A 151 -10.77 -17.00 30.44
CA TYR A 151 -10.90 -15.77 31.20
C TYR A 151 -9.61 -14.96 31.08
N ARG A 152 -9.70 -13.74 30.55
CA ARG A 152 -8.57 -12.82 30.38
C ARG A 152 -8.23 -12.12 31.69
N MET A 153 -6.93 -12.01 31.92
CA MET A 153 -6.29 -11.23 32.98
C MET A 153 -5.33 -10.22 32.34
N ARG A 154 -5.31 -8.99 32.85
CA ARG A 154 -4.40 -7.92 32.42
C ARG A 154 -3.39 -7.65 33.50
N ILE A 155 -2.10 -7.69 33.15
CA ILE A 155 -0.98 -7.55 34.08
C ILE A 155 -0.15 -6.33 33.68
N THR A 156 -0.15 -5.30 34.54
CA THR A 156 0.59 -4.05 34.31
C THR A 156 1.96 -4.03 34.98
N ARG A 157 2.13 -4.80 36.07
CA ARG A 157 3.37 -4.88 36.85
C ARG A 157 3.81 -6.31 37.01
N GLU A 158 5.11 -6.54 37.02
CA GLU A 158 5.66 -7.85 37.34
C GLU A 158 5.36 -8.22 38.80
N GLY A 159 4.92 -9.46 39.03
CA GLY A 159 4.72 -9.96 40.39
C GLY A 159 4.28 -11.40 40.49
N VAL A 160 4.21 -11.86 41.75
CA VAL A 160 3.47 -13.08 42.12
C VAL A 160 2.05 -12.65 42.44
N TYR A 161 1.08 -13.29 41.78
CA TYR A 161 -0.34 -12.98 41.87
C TYR A 161 -1.12 -14.10 42.53
N ARG A 162 -2.21 -13.73 43.21
CA ARG A 162 -3.20 -14.66 43.76
C ARG A 162 -4.59 -14.43 43.17
N LEU A 163 -5.32 -15.52 43.01
CA LEU A 163 -6.75 -15.57 42.73
C LEU A 163 -7.44 -16.34 43.85
N SER A 164 -8.32 -15.68 44.59
CA SER A 164 -9.10 -16.36 45.63
C SER A 164 -10.26 -17.16 45.04
N ALA A 165 -10.74 -18.16 45.79
CA ALA A 165 -11.95 -18.90 45.43
C ALA A 165 -13.16 -17.98 45.19
N ASP A 166 -13.28 -16.89 45.95
CA ASP A 166 -14.38 -15.94 45.81
C ASP A 166 -14.27 -15.11 44.52
N GLN A 167 -13.06 -14.75 44.10
CA GLN A 167 -12.83 -14.09 42.81
C GLN A 167 -13.21 -15.02 41.65
N LEU A 168 -12.83 -16.30 41.72
CA LEU A 168 -13.20 -17.30 40.72
C LEU A 168 -14.72 -17.49 40.65
N ARG A 169 -15.39 -17.67 41.79
CA ARG A 169 -16.86 -17.79 41.85
C ARG A 169 -17.58 -16.55 41.32
N SER A 170 -17.06 -15.36 41.61
CA SER A 170 -17.63 -14.10 41.13
C SER A 170 -17.55 -13.97 39.60
N ALA A 171 -16.56 -14.61 38.97
CA ALA A 171 -16.43 -14.73 37.51
C ALA A 171 -17.23 -15.92 36.92
N GLY A 172 -18.01 -16.63 37.74
CA GLY A 172 -18.78 -17.81 37.35
C GLY A 172 -17.95 -19.08 37.17
N ILE A 173 -16.73 -19.14 37.72
CA ILE A 173 -15.84 -20.30 37.63
C ILE A 173 -16.09 -21.22 38.82
N VAL A 174 -16.29 -22.51 38.54
CA VAL A 174 -16.43 -23.57 39.57
C VAL A 174 -15.12 -23.75 40.33
N THR A 175 -15.19 -23.98 41.64
CA THR A 175 -14.03 -24.11 42.53
C THR A 175 -13.97 -25.44 43.28
N ASP A 176 -14.64 -26.47 42.78
CA ASP A 176 -14.62 -27.82 43.36
C ASP A 176 -13.28 -28.55 43.16
N ALA A 177 -13.19 -29.78 43.65
CA ALA A 177 -11.98 -30.60 43.52
C ALA A 177 -11.59 -30.91 42.07
N ALA A 178 -12.56 -31.06 41.16
CA ALA A 178 -12.28 -31.31 39.74
C ALA A 178 -11.71 -30.05 39.06
N ALA A 179 -12.25 -28.88 39.39
CA ALA A 179 -11.70 -27.60 38.98
C ALA A 179 -10.27 -27.40 39.53
N ALA A 180 -10.03 -27.76 40.79
CA ALA A 180 -8.70 -27.66 41.40
C ALA A 180 -7.65 -28.49 40.64
N THR A 181 -8.02 -29.63 40.06
CA THR A 181 -7.11 -30.45 39.24
C THR A 181 -6.95 -29.95 37.80
N SER A 182 -8.00 -29.40 37.20
CA SER A 182 -8.03 -29.06 35.76
C SER A 182 -7.72 -27.60 35.43
N LEU A 183 -7.63 -26.70 36.43
CA LEU A 183 -7.34 -25.28 36.23
C LEU A 183 -5.95 -25.06 35.61
N LYS A 184 -5.90 -24.22 34.58
CA LYS A 184 -4.71 -23.82 33.81
C LYS A 184 -4.62 -22.31 33.72
N ILE A 185 -3.39 -21.79 33.71
CA ILE A 185 -3.10 -20.40 33.35
C ILE A 185 -2.17 -20.42 32.13
N PHE A 186 -2.44 -19.58 31.15
CA PHE A 186 -1.64 -19.42 29.94
C PHE A 186 -1.07 -18.01 29.88
N GLY A 187 0.20 -17.89 29.52
CA GLY A 187 0.86 -16.60 29.39
C GLY A 187 2.34 -16.72 29.02
N ARG A 188 2.87 -15.66 28.39
CA ARG A 188 4.27 -15.58 27.98
C ARG A 188 5.03 -14.40 28.59
N GLY A 189 4.41 -13.64 29.49
CA GLY A 189 4.86 -12.30 29.84
C GLY A 189 4.36 -11.23 28.87
N GLY A 190 4.63 -9.97 29.16
CA GLY A 190 4.35 -8.85 28.26
C GLY A 190 5.39 -8.63 27.17
N ARG A 191 6.15 -9.66 26.80
CA ARG A 191 7.14 -9.59 25.72
C ARG A 191 6.45 -9.59 24.35
N GLU A 192 7.02 -8.83 23.42
CA GLU A 192 6.65 -8.86 22.00
C GLU A 192 6.85 -10.26 21.41
N LEU A 193 6.03 -10.59 20.42
CA LEU A 193 6.23 -11.80 19.63
C LEU A 193 7.57 -11.74 18.87
N PRO A 194 8.25 -12.88 18.69
CA PRO A 194 9.42 -12.93 17.83
C PRO A 194 9.07 -12.58 16.38
N GLU A 195 9.78 -11.61 15.81
CA GLU A 195 9.63 -11.25 14.40
C GLU A 195 10.28 -12.26 13.43
N SER A 196 10.93 -13.31 13.93
CA SER A 196 11.34 -14.43 13.07
C SER A 196 10.11 -15.20 12.58
N VAL A 197 10.00 -15.34 11.25
CA VAL A 197 8.92 -16.09 10.58
C VAL A 197 8.91 -17.56 11.01
N ASP A 198 10.07 -18.17 11.25
CA ASP A 198 10.15 -19.56 11.72
C ASP A 198 9.48 -19.77 13.10
N SER A 199 9.39 -18.71 13.91
CA SER A 199 8.72 -18.76 15.21
C SER A 199 7.18 -18.77 15.09
N ALA A 200 6.64 -18.30 13.95
CA ALA A 200 5.20 -18.15 13.74
C ALA A 200 4.44 -19.47 13.90
N ARG A 201 5.00 -20.57 13.40
CA ARG A 201 4.37 -21.90 13.47
C ARG A 201 4.35 -22.47 14.89
N ALA A 202 5.29 -22.05 15.73
CA ALA A 202 5.39 -22.46 17.12
C ALA A 202 4.55 -21.57 18.06
N ASN A 203 3.89 -20.52 17.54
CA ASN A 203 3.07 -19.62 18.34
C ASN A 203 1.77 -20.31 18.81
N GLN A 204 1.84 -20.93 19.98
CA GLN A 204 0.74 -21.56 20.68
C GLN A 204 0.60 -20.98 22.09
N LEU A 205 -0.58 -21.15 22.70
CA LEU A 205 -0.77 -20.76 24.09
C LEU A 205 0.14 -21.61 24.99
N VAL A 206 0.95 -20.94 25.81
CA VAL A 206 1.91 -21.56 26.70
C VAL A 206 1.30 -21.65 28.08
N GLU A 207 1.06 -22.88 28.54
CA GLU A 207 0.61 -23.13 29.90
C GLU A 207 1.73 -22.86 30.92
N GLN A 208 1.41 -22.09 31.95
CA GLN A 208 2.31 -21.76 33.05
C GLN A 208 2.11 -22.73 34.23
N PRO A 209 3.20 -23.09 34.93
CA PRO A 209 3.09 -23.82 36.19
C PRO A 209 2.50 -22.92 37.29
N ILE A 210 1.46 -23.42 37.96
CA ILE A 210 0.74 -22.69 39.00
C ILE A 210 0.72 -23.45 40.33
N VAL A 211 0.60 -22.73 41.44
CA VAL A 211 0.33 -23.30 42.76
C VAL A 211 -1.18 -23.25 43.00
N VAL A 212 -1.81 -24.42 43.16
CA VAL A 212 -3.22 -24.50 43.55
C VAL A 212 -3.29 -24.96 44.99
N GLN A 213 -3.80 -24.10 45.87
CA GLN A 213 -4.03 -24.44 47.27
C GLN A 213 -5.48 -24.82 47.46
N THR A 214 -5.72 -25.92 48.17
CA THR A 214 -7.06 -26.46 48.41
C THR A 214 -7.45 -26.40 49.88
N ASN A 215 -8.77 -26.41 50.11
CA ASN A 215 -9.36 -26.70 51.41
C ASN A 215 -9.30 -28.21 51.69
N PRO A 216 -9.58 -28.67 52.93
CA PRO A 216 -9.58 -30.10 53.26
C PRO A 216 -10.53 -30.96 52.41
N ASP A 217 -11.59 -30.36 51.85
CA ASP A 217 -12.55 -31.03 50.95
C ASP A 217 -12.07 -31.11 49.48
N GLY A 218 -10.86 -30.61 49.18
CA GLY A 218 -10.27 -30.57 47.85
C GLY A 218 -10.68 -29.37 46.99
N SER A 219 -11.62 -28.53 47.44
CA SER A 219 -12.02 -27.30 46.73
C SER A 219 -10.89 -26.27 46.69
N ILE A 220 -10.84 -25.44 45.65
CA ILE A 220 -9.85 -24.37 45.51
C ILE A 220 -10.03 -23.37 46.65
N ARG A 221 -8.94 -23.07 47.37
CA ARG A 221 -8.83 -21.94 48.30
C ARG A 221 -8.27 -20.72 47.57
N GLU A 222 -7.11 -20.89 46.94
CA GLU A 222 -6.47 -19.87 46.12
C GLU A 222 -5.55 -20.50 45.07
N VAL A 223 -5.30 -19.74 44.00
CA VAL A 223 -4.33 -20.05 42.96
C VAL A 223 -3.25 -18.97 42.96
N VAL A 224 -1.99 -19.36 43.03
CA VAL A 224 -0.82 -18.47 43.04
C VAL A 224 0.06 -18.75 41.82
N PHE A 225 0.48 -17.71 41.12
CA PHE A 225 1.30 -17.81 39.92
C PHE A 225 2.17 -16.56 39.73
N TYR A 226 3.23 -16.66 38.93
CA TYR A 226 4.04 -15.51 38.54
C TYR A 226 3.56 -14.94 37.21
N ALA A 227 3.51 -13.62 37.10
CA ALA A 227 3.24 -12.93 35.85
C ALA A 227 4.11 -11.68 35.70
N SER A 228 4.68 -11.48 34.51
CA SER A 228 5.38 -10.26 34.13
C SER A 228 4.46 -9.32 33.35
N GLY A 229 4.63 -8.01 33.55
CA GLY A 229 3.97 -6.95 32.77
C GLY A 229 4.64 -6.69 31.41
N ALA A 230 4.24 -5.60 30.76
CA ALA A 230 4.74 -5.15 29.45
C ALA A 230 6.08 -4.41 29.50
N SER A 231 6.65 -4.23 30.69
CA SER A 231 8.00 -3.67 30.88
C SER A 231 8.77 -4.42 31.96
N GLY A 232 10.09 -4.28 31.96
CA GLY A 232 10.96 -4.93 32.95
C GLY A 232 12.41 -4.98 32.51
N TRP A 233 13.04 -6.15 32.69
CA TRP A 233 14.45 -6.39 32.39
C TRP A 233 14.63 -7.66 31.56
N THR A 234 15.62 -7.65 30.68
CA THR A 234 16.01 -8.82 29.91
C THR A 234 17.53 -8.92 29.81
N GLN A 235 18.04 -10.12 29.56
CA GLN A 235 19.45 -10.36 29.32
C GLN A 235 19.69 -10.50 27.81
N ASP A 236 20.65 -9.74 27.30
CA ASP A 236 21.14 -9.78 25.92
C ASP A 236 22.65 -10.02 25.94
N GLY A 237 23.07 -11.22 25.50
CA GLY A 237 24.43 -11.71 25.74
C GLY A 237 24.73 -11.75 27.25
N THR A 238 25.68 -10.94 27.71
CA THR A 238 26.03 -10.79 29.14
C THR A 238 25.46 -9.52 29.78
N GLN A 239 24.81 -8.66 29.00
CA GLN A 239 24.27 -7.39 29.50
C GLN A 239 22.82 -7.54 29.92
N ILE A 240 22.46 -6.89 31.02
CA ILE A 240 21.07 -6.77 31.46
C ILE A 240 20.61 -5.36 31.09
N LYS A 241 19.54 -5.26 30.29
CA LYS A 241 18.95 -4.01 29.80
C LYS A 241 17.46 -3.97 30.13
N HIS A 242 16.91 -2.77 30.29
CA HIS A 242 15.46 -2.63 30.44
C HIS A 242 14.76 -3.10 29.15
N LEU A 243 13.49 -3.48 29.32
CA LEU A 243 12.61 -3.91 28.25
C LEU A 243 11.32 -3.10 28.38
N ILE A 244 10.86 -2.54 27.26
CA ILE A 244 9.50 -2.05 27.07
C ILE A 244 8.88 -2.77 25.88
N ASN A 245 7.58 -3.03 25.94
CA ASN A 245 6.79 -3.48 24.80
C ASN A 245 6.31 -2.24 24.05
N HIS A 246 6.54 -2.14 22.74
CA HIS A 246 6.20 -0.97 21.95
C HIS A 246 4.71 -0.90 21.58
N TYR A 247 3.96 -1.98 21.77
CA TYR A 247 2.57 -2.08 21.33
C TYR A 247 1.54 -2.02 22.44
N SER A 248 1.94 -2.31 23.68
CA SER A 248 1.00 -2.35 24.80
C SER A 248 1.67 -2.00 26.12
N ASN A 249 0.91 -1.40 27.03
CA ASN A 249 1.30 -1.16 28.42
C ASN A 249 0.87 -2.28 29.37
N GLU A 250 0.17 -3.30 28.86
CA GLU A 250 -0.37 -4.40 29.65
C GLU A 250 -0.03 -5.75 29.02
N ALA A 251 0.25 -6.75 29.85
CA ALA A 251 0.44 -8.12 29.41
C ALA A 251 -0.86 -8.92 29.58
N GLY A 252 -1.22 -9.69 28.55
CA GLY A 252 -2.39 -10.58 28.58
C GLY A 252 -2.05 -11.98 29.11
N TYR A 253 -2.93 -12.52 29.96
CA TYR A 253 -2.89 -13.91 30.43
C TYR A 253 -4.30 -14.50 30.38
N TYR A 254 -4.39 -15.82 30.21
CA TYR A 254 -5.67 -16.53 30.22
C TYR A 254 -5.75 -17.55 31.34
N LEU A 255 -6.95 -17.72 31.88
CA LEU A 255 -7.32 -18.79 32.78
C LEU A 255 -8.36 -19.68 32.11
N SER A 256 -8.21 -21.00 32.24
CA SER A 256 -9.20 -21.98 31.80
C SER A 256 -9.37 -23.09 32.85
N VAL A 257 -10.55 -23.70 32.89
CA VAL A 257 -10.92 -24.78 33.82
C VAL A 257 -11.63 -25.89 33.04
N GLY A 258 -11.33 -27.14 33.37
CA GLY A 258 -11.84 -28.33 32.68
C GLY A 258 -10.82 -28.99 31.74
N GLY A 259 -11.18 -30.19 31.27
CA GLY A 259 -10.32 -31.03 30.44
C GLY A 259 -9.16 -31.66 31.23
N GLU A 260 -8.00 -31.76 30.60
CA GLU A 260 -6.80 -32.39 31.18
C GLU A 260 -6.31 -31.70 32.46
N PRO A 261 -5.58 -32.39 33.36
CA PRO A 261 -4.93 -31.78 34.51
C PRO A 261 -4.03 -30.60 34.10
N GLY A 262 -4.08 -29.51 34.87
CA GLY A 262 -3.22 -28.35 34.60
C GLY A 262 -1.80 -28.52 35.15
N LEU A 263 -0.86 -27.77 34.59
CA LEU A 263 0.54 -27.74 35.00
C LEU A 263 0.67 -27.20 36.42
N ARG A 264 1.42 -27.89 37.28
CA ARG A 264 1.63 -27.50 38.68
C ARG A 264 3.06 -27.06 38.92
N ALA A 265 3.22 -25.98 39.67
CA ALA A 265 4.51 -25.50 40.12
C ALA A 265 5.04 -26.45 41.22
N VAL A 266 6.10 -27.17 40.90
CA VAL A 266 6.81 -28.06 41.84
C VAL A 266 8.12 -27.37 42.25
N PRO A 267 8.40 -27.21 43.55
CA PRO A 267 9.68 -26.69 44.01
C PRO A 267 10.85 -27.49 43.46
N ARG A 268 11.79 -26.82 42.80
CA ARG A 268 13.01 -27.46 42.29
C ARG A 268 13.86 -27.98 43.46
N PRO A 269 14.48 -29.17 43.35
CA PRO A 269 15.42 -29.64 44.36
C PRO A 269 16.63 -28.71 44.42
N LEU A 270 17.22 -28.58 45.61
CA LEU A 270 18.45 -27.81 45.79
C LEU A 270 19.62 -28.49 45.04
N PRO A 271 20.59 -27.73 44.51
CA PRO A 271 21.83 -28.28 43.99
C PRO A 271 22.51 -29.20 45.01
N ALA A 272 23.08 -30.32 44.53
CA ALA A 272 23.76 -31.30 45.38
C ALA A 272 25.11 -30.80 45.90
N ASP A 273 25.80 -29.98 45.11
CA ASP A 273 27.09 -29.39 45.49
C ASP A 273 26.91 -28.24 46.48
N GLU A 274 27.90 -28.07 47.36
CA GLU A 274 27.92 -26.97 48.33
C GLU A 274 28.11 -25.60 47.64
N PRO A 275 27.51 -24.52 48.16
CA PRO A 275 27.68 -23.18 47.59
C PRO A 275 29.13 -22.72 47.58
N THR A 276 29.67 -22.47 46.39
CA THR A 276 31.02 -21.94 46.15
C THR A 276 31.05 -20.42 46.17
N VAL A 277 29.90 -19.76 45.97
CA VAL A 277 29.76 -18.30 45.95
C VAL A 277 28.61 -17.88 46.87
N ARG A 278 28.87 -16.94 47.79
CA ARG A 278 27.90 -16.43 48.78
C ARG A 278 27.89 -14.90 48.77
N PRO A 279 27.24 -14.26 47.79
CA PRO A 279 27.22 -12.81 47.71
C PRO A 279 26.48 -12.21 48.91
N ASN A 280 27.01 -11.10 49.45
CA ASN A 280 26.37 -10.33 50.52
C ASN A 280 25.61 -9.10 50.01
N ILE A 281 25.76 -8.79 48.71
CA ILE A 281 25.06 -7.74 47.99
C ILE A 281 24.66 -8.23 46.59
N THR A 282 23.66 -7.60 46.01
CA THR A 282 23.27 -7.77 44.60
C THR A 282 23.38 -6.43 43.87
N THR A 283 23.02 -6.42 42.58
CA THR A 283 22.86 -5.18 41.81
C THR A 283 21.38 -4.86 41.67
N GLY A 284 20.94 -3.82 42.39
CA GLY A 284 19.64 -3.20 42.19
C GLY A 284 19.61 -2.49 40.84
N ARG A 285 18.48 -2.57 40.14
CA ARG A 285 18.30 -2.02 38.80
C ARG A 285 16.95 -1.31 38.70
N LEU A 286 16.99 -0.06 38.25
CA LEU A 286 15.81 0.75 38.01
C LEU A 286 15.96 1.45 36.66
N PHE A 287 14.84 1.72 35.99
CA PHE A 287 14.82 2.55 34.80
C PHE A 287 13.64 3.53 34.84
N SER A 288 13.73 4.61 34.07
CA SER A 288 12.66 5.59 33.85
C SER A 288 12.62 5.96 32.38
N GLU A 289 11.45 5.86 31.77
CA GLU A 289 11.16 6.15 30.36
C GLU A 289 9.68 6.54 30.28
N ASP A 290 9.37 7.70 29.68
CA ASP A 290 8.03 8.28 29.74
C ASP A 290 7.20 8.13 28.45
N GLU A 291 7.82 7.79 27.30
CA GLU A 291 7.20 7.67 25.96
C GLU A 291 6.19 8.81 25.62
N ILE A 292 6.68 10.00 25.25
CA ILE A 292 5.87 11.21 25.01
C ILE A 292 5.97 11.70 23.55
N VAL A 293 7.15 11.65 22.96
CA VAL A 293 7.46 12.32 21.69
C VAL A 293 7.96 11.32 20.65
N ASN A 294 7.24 11.16 19.54
CA ASN A 294 7.79 10.43 18.39
C ASN A 294 8.96 11.24 17.76
N PRO A 295 10.10 10.61 17.45
CA PRO A 295 11.28 11.32 16.94
C PRO A 295 11.10 11.86 15.52
N LEU A 296 10.15 11.35 14.73
CA LEU A 296 9.96 11.64 13.31
C LEU A 296 8.55 12.20 13.01
N PRO A 297 8.29 13.50 13.24
CA PRO A 297 6.99 14.10 12.90
C PRO A 297 6.68 14.00 11.39
N PRO A 298 5.42 13.76 10.98
CA PRO A 298 4.22 13.60 11.82
C PRO A 298 4.06 12.21 12.48
N GLY A 299 5.01 11.30 12.28
CA GLY A 299 5.10 10.01 12.98
C GLY A 299 5.69 8.90 12.11
N SER A 300 6.63 8.14 12.65
CA SER A 300 7.18 6.92 12.03
C SER A 300 7.88 6.05 13.07
N GLY A 301 8.04 4.76 12.76
CA GLY A 301 8.74 3.81 13.63
C GLY A 301 7.97 3.52 14.92
N ARG A 302 8.55 2.67 15.76
CA ARG A 302 7.94 2.26 17.04
C ARG A 302 8.48 3.02 18.25
N ARG A 303 9.53 3.81 18.08
CA ARG A 303 10.24 4.46 19.18
C ARG A 303 9.53 5.74 19.62
N TRP A 304 9.48 5.95 20.93
CA TRP A 304 8.98 7.17 21.56
C TRP A 304 10.00 7.67 22.58
N LEU A 305 10.35 8.95 22.51
CA LEU A 305 11.24 9.60 23.45
C LEU A 305 10.45 10.24 24.60
N GLY A 306 11.10 10.58 25.69
CA GLY A 306 10.50 11.25 26.84
C GLY A 306 10.51 12.78 26.75
N ARG A 307 10.79 13.41 27.89
CA ARG A 307 10.61 14.86 28.12
C ARG A 307 11.54 15.72 27.29
N THR A 308 11.05 16.86 26.84
CA THR A 308 11.85 17.91 26.19
C THR A 308 12.57 18.81 27.20
N ILE A 309 13.74 19.33 26.82
CA ILE A 309 14.58 20.24 27.59
C ILE A 309 14.83 21.47 26.72
N GLU A 310 14.30 22.63 27.10
CA GLU A 310 14.56 23.89 26.40
C GLU A 310 16.07 24.21 26.35
N ASN A 311 16.52 24.89 25.29
CA ASN A 311 17.91 25.29 25.18
C ASN A 311 18.34 26.18 26.37
N ARG A 312 19.48 25.86 26.97
CA ARG A 312 20.03 26.49 28.18
C ARG A 312 19.17 26.29 29.44
N SER A 313 18.32 25.26 29.43
CA SER A 313 17.53 24.82 30.58
C SER A 313 17.98 23.43 31.07
N SER A 314 17.32 22.94 32.12
CA SER A 314 17.56 21.59 32.66
C SER A 314 16.33 20.97 33.26
N ILE A 315 16.24 19.64 33.22
CA ILE A 315 15.24 18.84 33.93
C ILE A 315 15.90 17.96 34.99
N ASN A 316 15.13 17.53 35.99
CA ASN A 316 15.59 16.59 37.01
C ASN A 316 14.79 15.29 36.95
N VAL A 317 15.47 14.15 37.09
CA VAL A 317 14.88 12.82 37.24
C VAL A 317 15.28 12.27 38.61
N THR A 318 14.30 12.01 39.46
CA THR A 318 14.53 11.52 40.82
C THR A 318 14.04 10.10 40.97
N MET A 319 14.88 9.22 41.52
CA MET A 319 14.57 7.80 41.73
C MET A 319 14.99 7.40 43.15
N SER A 320 14.14 6.65 43.85
CA SER A 320 14.52 6.01 45.12
C SER A 320 15.35 4.76 44.82
N LEU A 321 16.38 4.49 45.61
CA LEU A 321 17.28 3.34 45.51
C LEU A 321 17.08 2.40 46.72
N PRO A 322 16.00 1.58 46.77
CA PRO A 322 15.73 0.72 47.91
C PRO A 322 16.87 -0.25 48.20
N GLY A 323 17.29 -0.30 49.46
CA GLY A 323 18.38 -1.17 49.91
C GLY A 323 19.77 -0.75 49.42
N LEU A 324 19.98 0.52 49.03
CA LEU A 324 21.31 1.01 48.64
C LEU A 324 22.35 0.75 49.74
N VAL A 325 23.42 0.06 49.37
CA VAL A 325 24.60 -0.12 50.22
C VAL A 325 25.61 0.99 49.89
N PRO A 326 26.09 1.78 50.87
CA PRO A 326 27.02 2.88 50.63
C PRO A 326 28.47 2.41 50.39
N ALA A 327 28.64 1.34 49.62
CA ALA A 327 29.92 0.75 49.24
C ALA A 327 29.90 0.36 47.75
N GLY A 328 30.99 0.62 47.03
CA GLY A 328 31.06 0.39 45.58
C GLY A 328 30.55 1.60 44.77
N THR A 329 30.03 1.30 43.58
CA THR A 329 29.73 2.31 42.55
C THR A 329 28.30 2.19 42.05
N VAL A 330 27.61 3.31 41.93
CA VAL A 330 26.36 3.45 41.18
C VAL A 330 26.71 3.77 39.72
N LEU A 331 26.18 2.96 38.80
CA LEU A 331 26.31 3.17 37.36
C LEU A 331 25.00 3.75 36.82
N TYR A 332 25.13 4.86 36.10
CA TYR A 332 24.05 5.50 35.37
C TYR A 332 24.25 5.26 33.88
N ARG A 333 23.21 4.85 33.18
CA ARG A 333 23.17 4.81 31.71
C ARG A 333 21.97 5.62 31.26
N TYR A 334 22.08 6.32 30.16
CA TYR A 334 21.00 7.16 29.67
C TYR A 334 21.13 7.35 28.17
N VAL A 335 19.99 7.56 27.51
CA VAL A 335 19.94 8.02 26.12
C VAL A 335 19.28 9.38 26.11
N ALA A 336 19.90 10.29 25.36
CA ALA A 336 19.39 11.64 25.20
C ALA A 336 19.50 12.06 23.74
N GLY A 337 18.65 12.98 23.31
CA GLY A 337 18.64 13.47 21.95
C GLY A 337 18.46 14.98 21.88
N HIS A 338 18.47 15.51 20.67
CA HIS A 338 18.08 16.89 20.42
C HIS A 338 17.52 17.12 19.02
N ARG A 339 16.82 18.24 18.86
CA ARG A 339 16.44 18.83 17.58
C ARG A 339 17.30 20.07 17.38
N SER A 340 18.21 20.04 16.40
CA SER A 340 19.07 21.19 16.07
C SER A 340 19.64 21.04 14.66
N ARG A 341 19.20 21.88 13.71
CA ARG A 341 19.67 21.80 12.31
C ARG A 341 20.98 22.54 12.08
N ASN A 342 21.26 23.59 12.87
CA ASN A 342 22.34 24.53 12.55
C ASN A 342 23.57 24.39 13.45
N ALA A 343 23.48 23.63 14.54
CA ALA A 343 24.59 23.47 15.48
C ALA A 343 24.55 22.13 16.22
N SER A 344 25.71 21.73 16.73
CA SER A 344 25.76 20.66 17.73
C SER A 344 25.22 21.14 19.08
N GLY A 345 24.75 20.20 19.89
CA GLY A 345 24.31 20.40 21.25
C GLY A 345 25.03 19.46 22.21
N VAL A 346 24.91 19.77 23.50
CA VAL A 346 25.45 18.92 24.57
C VAL A 346 24.43 18.80 25.69
N ILE A 347 24.26 17.57 26.19
CA ILE A 347 23.55 17.32 27.45
C ILE A 347 24.58 16.98 28.52
N THR A 348 24.65 17.82 29.55
CA THR A 348 25.49 17.57 30.73
C THR A 348 24.64 16.93 31.81
N VAL A 349 25.06 15.77 32.29
CA VAL A 349 24.38 15.01 33.34
C VAL A 349 25.14 15.16 34.65
N SER A 350 24.45 15.57 35.72
CA SER A 350 25.06 15.71 37.04
C SER A 350 24.17 15.17 38.16
N GLU A 351 24.82 14.74 39.24
CA GLU A 351 24.19 14.26 40.48
C GLU A 351 24.77 15.07 41.64
N SER A 352 23.93 15.70 42.44
CA SER A 352 24.36 16.47 43.63
C SER A 352 25.52 17.43 43.36
N GLY A 353 25.50 18.11 42.20
CA GLY A 353 26.53 19.06 41.75
C GLY A 353 27.80 18.44 41.15
N THR A 354 27.93 17.11 41.14
CA THR A 354 29.03 16.39 40.48
C THR A 354 28.63 16.02 39.05
N THR A 355 29.38 16.48 38.06
CA THR A 355 29.17 16.07 36.66
C THR A 355 29.54 14.59 36.50
N LEU A 356 28.58 13.79 36.03
CA LEU A 356 28.75 12.37 35.77
C LEU A 356 29.27 12.11 34.35
N GLY A 357 28.81 12.92 33.39
CA GLY A 357 29.19 12.79 31.99
C GLY A 357 28.52 13.84 31.11
N GLN A 358 28.91 13.84 29.84
CA GLN A 358 28.33 14.69 28.79
C GLN A 358 27.98 13.84 27.57
N VAL A 359 26.83 14.12 26.96
CA VAL A 359 26.40 13.52 25.70
C VAL A 359 26.53 14.58 24.61
N SER A 360 27.43 14.35 23.65
CA SER A 360 27.58 15.19 22.46
C SER A 360 26.54 14.79 21.42
N LEU A 361 25.84 15.78 20.89
CA LEU A 361 24.76 15.62 19.92
C LEU A 361 25.08 16.46 18.68
N PRO A 362 25.56 15.86 17.58
CA PRO A 362 25.79 16.55 16.31
C PRO A 362 24.52 17.22 15.76
N SER A 363 24.67 18.19 14.87
CA SER A 363 23.52 18.75 14.13
C SER A 363 22.78 17.64 13.37
N VAL A 364 21.46 17.77 13.31
CA VAL A 364 20.58 16.80 12.67
C VAL A 364 20.74 16.87 11.14
N PRO A 365 21.05 15.74 10.46
CA PRO A 365 21.17 15.68 9.00
C PRO A 365 19.81 15.73 8.28
N GLU A 366 19.83 15.83 6.95
CA GLU A 366 18.62 15.78 6.11
C GLU A 366 17.82 14.48 6.34
N TYR A 367 16.49 14.56 6.31
CA TYR A 367 15.53 13.47 6.60
C TYR A 367 15.58 12.90 8.03
N MET A 368 16.35 13.48 8.94
CA MET A 368 16.28 13.21 10.37
C MET A 368 15.69 14.45 11.06
N ASP A 369 14.91 14.25 12.12
CA ASP A 369 14.41 15.36 12.95
C ASP A 369 15.01 15.37 14.36
N VAL A 370 15.37 14.20 14.89
CA VAL A 370 16.04 14.05 16.19
C VAL A 370 17.31 13.22 16.04
N TYR A 371 18.42 13.71 16.58
CA TYR A 371 19.62 12.90 16.77
C TYR A 371 19.66 12.41 18.22
N THR A 372 19.78 11.10 18.44
CA THR A 372 19.91 10.47 19.76
C THR A 372 21.31 9.90 19.97
N ASN A 373 21.77 9.90 21.21
CA ASN A 373 23.04 9.28 21.59
C ASN A 373 22.98 8.79 23.05
N SER A 374 23.73 7.73 23.32
CA SER A 374 23.83 7.16 24.66
C SER A 374 25.00 7.77 25.43
N GLY A 375 24.88 7.76 26.75
CA GLY A 375 25.94 8.11 27.68
C GLY A 375 25.88 7.27 28.93
N PHE A 376 26.95 7.31 29.70
CA PHE A 376 27.02 6.69 31.01
C PHE A 376 27.84 7.55 31.97
N GLY A 377 27.65 7.30 33.25
CA GLY A 377 28.42 7.93 34.31
C GLY A 377 28.43 7.07 35.56
N THR A 378 29.38 7.32 36.44
CA THR A 378 29.51 6.57 37.69
C THR A 378 29.69 7.49 38.88
N LEU A 379 29.10 7.12 40.01
CA LEU A 379 29.30 7.80 41.28
C LEU A 379 29.54 6.78 42.39
N LEU A 380 30.42 7.09 43.34
CA LEU A 380 30.58 6.24 44.52
C LEU A 380 29.25 6.18 45.29
N ALA A 381 28.79 4.98 45.66
CA ALA A 381 27.53 4.80 46.36
C ALA A 381 27.47 5.57 47.69
N SER A 382 28.61 5.77 48.35
CA SER A 382 28.75 6.58 49.56
C SER A 382 28.51 8.08 49.37
N ARG A 383 28.40 8.56 48.13
CA ARG A 383 28.13 9.97 47.78
C ARG A 383 26.66 10.24 47.51
N ILE A 384 25.83 9.19 47.44
CA ILE A 384 24.37 9.34 47.37
C ILE A 384 23.87 9.83 48.74
N PRO A 385 22.95 10.81 48.79
CA PRO A 385 22.39 11.29 50.04
C PRO A 385 21.78 10.16 50.89
N ALA A 386 21.79 10.34 52.21
CA ALA A 386 21.34 9.33 53.17
C ALA A 386 19.84 8.98 53.07
N ASP A 387 19.04 9.78 52.35
CA ASP A 387 17.65 9.45 52.04
C ASP A 387 17.50 8.39 50.94
N GLY A 388 18.62 7.91 50.37
CA GLY A 388 18.66 6.83 49.40
C GLY A 388 18.03 7.19 48.06
N ARG A 389 18.09 8.48 47.67
CA ARG A 389 17.55 8.95 46.39
C ARG A 389 18.67 9.49 45.49
N THR A 390 18.59 9.18 44.20
CA THR A 390 19.36 9.86 43.15
C THR A 390 18.49 10.95 42.53
N ALA A 391 19.07 12.10 42.26
CA ALA A 391 18.45 13.26 41.61
C ALA A 391 19.35 13.72 40.44
N LEU A 392 19.15 13.10 39.28
CA LEU A 392 19.92 13.35 38.07
C LEU A 392 19.41 14.62 37.38
N ARG A 393 20.31 15.59 37.22
CA ARG A 393 20.07 16.80 36.45
C ARG A 393 20.59 16.64 35.03
N PHE A 394 19.71 16.81 34.05
CA PHE A 394 20.04 16.84 32.61
C PHE A 394 19.95 18.28 32.11
N ALA A 395 21.09 18.91 31.82
CA ALA A 395 21.17 20.28 31.33
C ALA A 395 21.55 20.31 29.84
N TYR A 396 20.71 20.91 29.01
CA TYR A 396 20.92 20.99 27.56
C TYR A 396 21.43 22.37 27.14
N ALA A 397 22.41 22.41 26.24
CA ALA A 397 22.88 23.64 25.63
C ALA A 397 23.29 23.43 24.16
N SER A 398 22.92 24.37 23.31
CA SER A 398 23.43 24.53 21.95
C SER A 398 23.56 26.01 21.59
N SER A 399 24.41 26.32 20.62
CA SER A 399 24.47 27.65 20.01
C SER A 399 23.29 27.94 19.08
N ASP A 400 22.51 26.92 18.66
CA ASP A 400 21.26 27.12 17.93
C ASP A 400 20.14 27.48 18.92
N ASN A 401 19.68 28.73 18.91
CA ASN A 401 18.65 29.22 19.83
C ASN A 401 17.29 28.52 19.67
N GLY A 402 17.00 27.95 18.49
CA GLY A 402 15.77 27.20 18.23
C GLY A 402 15.83 25.72 18.61
N SER A 403 16.96 25.26 19.12
CA SER A 403 17.17 23.86 19.45
C SER A 403 16.42 23.41 20.70
N THR A 404 16.16 22.10 20.81
CA THR A 404 15.51 21.48 21.98
C THR A 404 16.15 20.14 22.28
N GLY A 405 16.55 19.91 23.54
CA GLY A 405 17.04 18.62 24.01
C GLY A 405 15.89 17.68 24.35
N LEU A 406 16.13 16.37 24.37
CA LEU A 406 15.17 15.35 24.74
C LEU A 406 15.87 14.30 25.63
N LEU A 407 15.14 13.76 26.60
CA LEU A 407 15.54 12.58 27.35
C LEU A 407 14.74 11.40 26.82
N ASP A 408 15.41 10.28 26.52
CA ASP A 408 14.74 9.03 26.16
C ASP A 408 14.46 8.21 27.43
N TRP A 409 15.48 7.51 27.92
CA TRP A 409 15.42 6.74 29.15
C TRP A 409 16.68 6.94 30.01
N VAL A 410 16.56 6.57 31.28
CA VAL A 410 17.67 6.47 32.24
C VAL A 410 17.60 5.14 33.00
N GLU A 411 18.73 4.44 33.10
CA GLU A 411 18.95 3.25 33.93
C GLU A 411 19.90 3.59 35.09
N VAL A 412 19.59 3.03 36.27
CA VAL A 412 20.44 3.13 37.47
C VAL A 412 20.72 1.74 38.00
N HIS A 413 22.00 1.35 38.01
CA HIS A 413 22.49 0.10 38.59
C HIS A 413 23.27 0.42 39.86
N TYR A 414 22.87 -0.14 41.00
CA TYR A 414 23.44 0.22 42.30
C TYR A 414 23.69 -1.01 43.20
N PRO A 415 24.66 -0.95 44.12
CA PRO A 415 24.88 -1.99 45.12
C PRO A 415 23.66 -2.07 46.05
N GLN A 416 23.00 -3.22 46.08
CA GLN A 416 21.76 -3.43 46.82
C GLN A 416 21.95 -4.49 47.91
N SER A 417 21.42 -4.23 49.11
CA SER A 417 21.43 -5.18 50.22
C SER A 417 20.47 -6.34 49.94
N LEU A 418 20.70 -7.49 50.57
CA LEU A 418 19.85 -8.68 50.48
C LEU A 418 18.69 -8.60 51.48
N ASP A 419 17.94 -7.50 51.45
CA ASP A 419 16.78 -7.27 52.32
C ASP A 419 15.55 -6.93 51.47
N ALA A 420 14.51 -7.75 51.61
CA ALA A 420 13.23 -7.53 50.98
C ALA A 420 12.62 -6.20 51.43
N GLN A 421 12.08 -5.46 50.46
CA GLN A 421 11.40 -4.20 50.69
C GLN A 421 9.93 -4.38 50.35
N SER A 422 9.04 -4.05 51.28
CA SER A 422 7.59 -4.30 51.12
C SER A 422 7.28 -5.75 50.72
N ASN A 423 7.90 -6.72 51.43
CA ASN A 423 7.69 -8.16 51.23
C ASN A 423 8.07 -8.71 49.83
N VAL A 424 8.81 -7.95 49.02
CA VAL A 424 9.26 -8.33 47.67
C VAL A 424 10.77 -8.16 47.53
N TYR A 425 11.41 -9.07 46.81
CA TYR A 425 12.81 -8.94 46.38
C TYR A 425 13.02 -9.55 45.00
N THR A 426 13.67 -8.81 44.10
CA THR A 426 13.99 -9.27 42.74
C THR A 426 15.45 -8.99 42.44
N PHE A 427 16.13 -9.95 41.83
CA PHE A 427 17.54 -9.79 41.48
C PHE A 427 17.94 -10.72 40.33
N TRP A 428 19.08 -10.38 39.73
CA TRP A 428 19.81 -11.26 38.82
C TRP A 428 21.00 -11.85 39.56
N SER A 429 21.26 -13.14 39.36
CA SER A 429 22.46 -13.77 39.88
C SER A 429 23.72 -13.15 39.28
N GLN A 430 24.83 -13.28 39.99
CA GLN A 430 26.16 -13.12 39.39
C GLN A 430 26.33 -14.17 38.30
N SER A 431 27.15 -13.90 37.29
CA SER A 431 27.33 -14.76 36.11
C SER A 431 28.55 -15.67 36.19
N ASP A 432 29.21 -15.75 37.34
CA ASP A 432 30.33 -16.66 37.59
C ASP A 432 29.83 -18.11 37.63
N ASN A 433 30.70 -19.05 37.25
CA ASN A 433 30.34 -20.47 37.24
C ASN A 433 30.43 -21.06 38.66
N GLY A 434 29.36 -21.70 39.14
CA GLY A 434 29.36 -22.39 40.43
C GLY A 434 27.97 -22.46 41.07
N VAL A 435 27.90 -23.04 42.28
CA VAL A 435 26.69 -23.00 43.10
C VAL A 435 26.67 -21.71 43.90
N HIS A 436 25.66 -20.88 43.66
CA HIS A 436 25.47 -19.61 44.34
C HIS A 436 24.41 -19.75 45.42
N GLU A 437 24.65 -19.16 46.59
CA GLU A 437 23.63 -19.02 47.64
C GLU A 437 23.44 -17.56 48.04
N TYR A 438 22.21 -17.06 47.88
CA TYR A 438 21.79 -15.72 48.27
C TYR A 438 20.82 -15.84 49.45
N SER A 439 21.14 -15.23 50.58
CA SER A 439 20.27 -15.22 51.77
C SER A 439 19.57 -13.87 51.89
N ILE A 440 18.28 -13.83 51.58
CA ILE A 440 17.46 -12.61 51.59
C ILE A 440 16.61 -12.57 52.86
N ASN A 441 16.69 -11.49 53.64
CA ASN A 441 15.90 -11.26 54.85
C ASN A 441 14.71 -10.31 54.60
N GLY A 442 13.92 -10.03 55.63
CA GLY A 442 12.92 -8.93 55.61
C GLY A 442 11.53 -9.33 55.10
N PHE A 443 11.25 -10.62 54.97
CA PHE A 443 9.91 -11.12 54.64
C PHE A 443 9.07 -11.38 55.89
N SER A 444 7.74 -11.34 55.73
CA SER A 444 6.79 -11.73 56.76
C SER A 444 5.80 -12.77 56.21
N GLY A 445 5.49 -13.81 56.99
CA GLY A 445 4.59 -14.88 56.53
C GLY A 445 5.24 -15.91 55.59
N SER A 446 4.43 -16.50 54.70
CA SER A 446 4.88 -17.55 53.77
C SER A 446 5.50 -16.93 52.53
N ILE A 447 6.70 -17.38 52.16
CA ILE A 447 7.48 -16.79 51.06
C ILE A 447 7.41 -17.70 49.83
N TYR A 448 7.00 -17.13 48.71
CA TYR A 448 7.10 -17.73 47.38
C TYR A 448 8.37 -17.25 46.70
N GLY A 449 9.11 -18.17 46.08
CA GLY A 449 10.25 -17.84 45.25
C GLY A 449 10.14 -18.52 43.89
N PHE A 450 10.42 -17.76 42.83
CA PHE A 450 10.43 -18.27 41.46
C PHE A 450 11.74 -17.89 40.76
N ASP A 451 12.31 -18.85 40.01
CA ASP A 451 13.21 -18.57 38.90
C ASP A 451 12.36 -18.12 37.71
N VAL A 452 12.54 -16.87 37.31
CA VAL A 452 11.77 -16.17 36.28
C VAL A 452 12.66 -15.78 35.11
N THR A 453 13.79 -16.49 34.93
CA THR A 453 14.68 -16.33 33.78
C THR A 453 13.91 -16.51 32.46
N ASP A 454 13.02 -17.51 32.42
CA ASP A 454 11.97 -17.64 31.40
C ASP A 454 10.60 -17.26 32.01
N PRO A 455 10.06 -16.07 31.72
CA PRO A 455 8.78 -15.63 32.28
C PRO A 455 7.58 -16.41 31.73
N ALA A 456 7.72 -17.14 30.61
CA ALA A 456 6.68 -18.01 30.09
C ALA A 456 6.63 -19.36 30.85
N ARG A 457 7.72 -19.74 31.53
CA ARG A 457 7.84 -20.99 32.29
C ARG A 457 8.55 -20.76 33.62
N PRO A 458 7.95 -19.96 34.54
CA PRO A 458 8.55 -19.68 35.84
C PRO A 458 8.69 -20.98 36.65
N ALA A 459 9.77 -21.14 37.40
CA ALA A 459 9.96 -22.35 38.20
C ALA A 459 10.04 -22.05 39.69
N MET A 460 9.23 -22.77 40.47
CA MET A 460 9.19 -22.58 41.91
C MET A 460 10.50 -23.04 42.57
N LEU A 461 10.98 -22.26 43.51
CA LEU A 461 12.21 -22.49 44.25
C LEU A 461 11.92 -23.15 45.60
N THR A 462 12.83 -24.02 46.03
CA THR A 462 12.88 -24.48 47.42
C THR A 462 13.63 -23.45 48.25
N ASN A 463 13.07 -23.04 49.40
CA ASN A 463 13.78 -22.20 50.35
C ASN A 463 14.85 -23.03 51.08
N ALA A 464 16.13 -22.70 50.91
CA ALA A 464 17.23 -23.37 51.61
C ALA A 464 17.41 -22.91 53.07
N ALA A 465 16.68 -21.87 53.50
CA ALA A 465 16.74 -21.34 54.86
C ALA A 465 15.84 -22.14 55.82
N SER A 466 16.32 -22.32 57.05
CA SER A 466 15.55 -22.86 58.18
C SER A 466 15.01 -21.78 59.12
N ILE A 467 15.32 -20.51 58.86
CA ILE A 467 14.97 -19.36 59.70
C ILE A 467 13.76 -18.63 59.09
N GLY A 468 12.74 -18.37 59.91
CA GLY A 468 11.55 -17.62 59.49
C GLY A 468 11.88 -16.19 59.05
N GLY A 469 11.21 -15.71 58.00
CA GLY A 469 11.45 -14.37 57.42
C GLY A 469 12.68 -14.29 56.50
N MET A 470 13.41 -15.39 56.32
CA MET A 470 14.55 -15.50 55.39
C MET A 470 14.22 -16.46 54.24
N PHE A 471 14.64 -16.09 53.02
CA PHE A 471 14.63 -16.98 51.86
C PHE A 471 16.06 -17.14 51.32
N ALA A 472 16.59 -18.37 51.35
CA ALA A 472 17.89 -18.68 50.77
C ALA A 472 17.72 -19.31 49.37
N VAL A 473 18.11 -18.58 48.33
CA VAL A 473 18.13 -19.07 46.95
C VAL A 473 19.45 -19.78 46.70
N ARG A 474 19.41 -21.10 46.51
CA ARG A 474 20.57 -21.90 46.11
C ARG A 474 20.39 -22.40 44.67
N THR A 475 21.28 -22.02 43.77
CA THR A 475 21.19 -22.36 42.34
C THR A 475 22.56 -22.66 41.73
N GLN A 476 22.58 -23.50 40.68
CA GLN A 476 23.75 -23.68 39.83
C GLN A 476 23.74 -22.63 38.73
N VAL A 477 24.77 -21.79 38.67
CA VAL A 477 24.94 -20.79 37.63
C VAL A 477 26.05 -21.21 36.67
N ALA A 478 25.79 -21.04 35.36
CA ALA A 478 26.79 -21.25 34.32
C ALA A 478 27.46 -19.93 33.94
N ALA A 479 28.74 -19.99 33.58
CA ALA A 479 29.51 -18.82 33.16
C ALA A 479 28.75 -18.00 32.10
N GLY A 480 28.55 -16.70 32.35
CA GLY A 480 27.90 -15.77 31.43
C GLY A 480 26.37 -15.88 31.33
N ARG A 481 25.72 -16.75 32.11
CA ARG A 481 24.27 -16.96 32.10
C ARG A 481 23.66 -16.61 33.45
N ALA A 482 23.43 -15.32 33.69
CA ALA A 482 22.73 -14.89 34.89
C ALA A 482 21.29 -15.42 34.90
N GLN A 483 20.79 -15.77 36.08
CA GLN A 483 19.42 -16.20 36.30
C GLN A 483 18.66 -15.09 37.03
N ARG A 484 17.38 -14.93 36.72
CA ARG A 484 16.52 -13.92 37.36
C ARG A 484 15.61 -14.58 38.39
N PHE A 485 15.58 -14.02 39.59
CA PHE A 485 14.75 -14.54 40.69
C PHE A 485 13.77 -13.48 41.19
N TYR A 486 12.55 -13.93 41.50
CA TYR A 486 11.50 -13.10 42.09
C TYR A 486 10.98 -13.77 43.37
N LEU A 487 11.10 -13.08 44.50
CA LEU A 487 10.70 -13.54 45.82
C LEU A 487 9.61 -12.61 46.38
N CYS A 488 8.56 -13.20 46.96
CA CYS A 488 7.43 -12.45 47.48
C CYS A 488 6.74 -13.21 48.61
N SER A 489 6.33 -12.51 49.67
CA SER A 489 5.51 -13.10 50.74
C SER A 489 4.07 -12.59 50.80
N GLU A 490 3.74 -11.58 50.00
CA GLU A 490 2.39 -11.02 49.86
C GLU A 490 1.99 -10.95 48.38
N PRO A 491 1.48 -12.05 47.79
CA PRO A 491 1.03 -12.06 46.40
C PRO A 491 -0.02 -10.98 46.12
N ALA A 492 0.14 -10.27 45.00
CA ALA A 492 -0.78 -9.26 44.54
C ALA A 492 -2.13 -9.88 44.11
N SER A 493 -3.23 -9.17 44.32
CA SER A 493 -4.55 -9.66 43.84
C SER A 493 -4.76 -9.23 42.39
N ILE A 494 -5.35 -10.10 41.57
CA ILE A 494 -5.75 -9.77 40.20
C ILE A 494 -7.02 -8.91 40.21
N GLY A 495 -7.16 -8.04 39.20
CA GLY A 495 -8.39 -7.29 38.92
C GLY A 495 -9.55 -8.19 38.45
N ALA A 496 -10.47 -7.62 37.67
CA ALA A 496 -11.60 -8.38 37.13
C ALA A 496 -11.16 -9.43 36.10
N LEU A 497 -11.79 -10.61 36.12
CA LEU A 497 -11.65 -11.64 35.10
C LEU A 497 -12.68 -11.39 34.01
N GLU A 498 -12.21 -11.27 32.77
CA GLU A 498 -13.09 -11.04 31.62
C GLU A 498 -13.28 -12.33 30.83
N ARG A 499 -14.52 -12.79 30.70
CA ARG A 499 -14.82 -14.00 29.92
C ARG A 499 -14.64 -13.73 28.43
N LEU A 500 -13.90 -14.59 27.74
CA LEU A 500 -13.62 -14.51 26.31
C LEU A 500 -13.76 -15.89 25.67
N ASN A 501 -14.27 -15.91 24.44
CA ASN A 501 -14.20 -17.09 23.59
C ASN A 501 -12.94 -16.95 22.73
N VAL A 502 -11.92 -17.75 23.02
CA VAL A 502 -10.69 -17.76 22.21
C VAL A 502 -10.90 -18.71 21.03
N PRO A 503 -10.81 -18.23 19.78
CA PRO A 503 -11.07 -19.05 18.61
C PRO A 503 -9.97 -20.11 18.43
N THR A 504 -10.38 -21.26 17.89
CA THR A 504 -9.48 -22.32 17.42
C THR A 504 -9.38 -22.23 15.89
N PHE A 505 -8.15 -22.25 15.36
CA PHE A 505 -7.86 -22.14 13.93
C PHE A 505 -7.32 -23.44 13.31
N ALA A 506 -7.22 -24.52 14.10
CA ALA A 506 -6.78 -25.82 13.62
C ALA A 506 -7.90 -26.51 12.81
N GLY A 507 -7.60 -26.95 11.58
CA GLY A 507 -8.55 -27.72 10.74
C GLY A 507 -9.75 -26.94 10.18
N SER A 508 -9.62 -25.63 9.94
CA SER A 508 -10.78 -24.74 9.89
C SER A 508 -11.69 -24.87 8.65
N GLU A 509 -13.00 -24.91 8.92
CA GLU A 509 -14.11 -24.75 7.94
C GLU A 509 -14.11 -23.38 7.24
N ARG A 510 -13.29 -22.44 7.72
CA ARG A 510 -13.07 -21.10 7.17
C ARG A 510 -11.81 -21.03 6.29
N ALA A 511 -11.21 -22.16 5.93
CA ALA A 511 -10.13 -22.20 4.93
C ALA A 511 -10.60 -21.59 3.61
N ALA A 512 -9.80 -20.67 3.07
CA ALA A 512 -10.16 -19.88 1.90
C ALA A 512 -8.93 -19.43 1.11
N ASP A 513 -9.12 -19.14 -0.18
CA ASP A 513 -8.09 -18.58 -1.07
C ASP A 513 -7.71 -17.14 -0.66
N VAL A 514 -8.68 -16.39 -0.14
CA VAL A 514 -8.55 -14.99 0.28
C VAL A 514 -8.90 -14.85 1.76
N LEU A 515 -7.95 -14.33 2.55
CA LEU A 515 -8.17 -13.97 3.94
C LEU A 515 -8.42 -12.46 4.03
N VAL A 516 -9.58 -12.07 4.57
CA VAL A 516 -9.89 -10.66 4.87
C VAL A 516 -9.70 -10.45 6.36
N ILE A 517 -8.75 -9.60 6.76
CA ILE A 517 -8.48 -9.27 8.16
C ILE A 517 -9.03 -7.87 8.46
N THR A 518 -9.85 -7.74 9.50
CA THR A 518 -10.56 -6.49 9.78
C THR A 518 -10.77 -6.23 11.27
N HIS A 519 -11.05 -4.99 11.66
CA HIS A 519 -11.51 -4.68 13.01
C HIS A 519 -12.98 -5.08 13.19
N PRO A 520 -13.44 -5.50 14.40
CA PRO A 520 -14.85 -5.79 14.66
C PRO A 520 -15.84 -4.70 14.19
N ASP A 521 -15.53 -3.42 14.42
CA ASP A 521 -16.33 -2.27 13.94
C ASP A 521 -16.53 -2.22 12.41
N LEU A 522 -15.65 -2.85 11.63
CA LEU A 522 -15.70 -2.88 10.16
C LEU A 522 -16.21 -4.23 9.60
N LEU A 523 -16.64 -5.13 10.48
CA LEU A 523 -17.00 -6.50 10.13
C LEU A 523 -18.16 -6.59 9.13
N GLU A 524 -19.13 -5.67 9.17
CA GLU A 524 -20.25 -5.69 8.22
C GLU A 524 -19.77 -5.48 6.78
N SER A 525 -18.99 -4.42 6.53
CA SER A 525 -18.47 -4.12 5.20
C SER A 525 -17.46 -5.16 4.73
N ALA A 526 -16.67 -5.76 5.64
CA ALA A 526 -15.77 -6.87 5.29
C ALA A 526 -16.55 -8.11 4.84
N ASN A 527 -17.69 -8.41 5.49
CA ASN A 527 -18.58 -9.50 5.08
C ASN A 527 -19.29 -9.20 3.76
N ASP A 528 -19.68 -7.94 3.52
CA ASP A 528 -20.24 -7.48 2.25
C ASP A 528 -19.21 -7.68 1.12
N PHE A 529 -17.94 -7.33 1.35
CA PHE A 529 -16.84 -7.56 0.41
C PHE A 529 -16.63 -9.06 0.14
N ALA A 530 -16.58 -9.89 1.19
CA ALA A 530 -16.44 -11.33 1.05
C ALA A 530 -17.64 -11.96 0.31
N LYS A 531 -18.85 -11.45 0.49
CA LYS A 531 -20.04 -11.85 -0.26
C LYS A 531 -19.92 -11.44 -1.74
N TYR A 532 -19.51 -10.21 -2.02
CA TYR A 532 -19.29 -9.72 -3.38
C TYR A 532 -18.27 -10.60 -4.12
N ARG A 533 -17.10 -10.84 -3.54
CA ARG A 533 -16.04 -11.64 -4.16
C ARG A 533 -16.40 -13.10 -4.36
N ARG A 534 -17.09 -13.75 -3.41
CA ARG A 534 -17.65 -15.09 -3.61
C ARG A 534 -18.67 -15.12 -4.75
N GLY A 535 -19.50 -14.07 -4.88
CA GLY A 535 -20.47 -13.92 -5.97
C GLY A 535 -19.85 -13.86 -7.37
N ARG A 536 -18.56 -13.46 -7.50
CA ARG A 536 -17.81 -13.49 -8.76
C ARG A 536 -17.29 -14.89 -9.12
N GLY A 537 -17.35 -15.86 -8.21
CA GLY A 537 -17.09 -17.28 -8.48
C GLY A 537 -15.62 -17.71 -8.62
N LYS A 538 -14.64 -16.79 -8.48
CA LYS A 538 -13.21 -17.09 -8.66
C LYS A 538 -12.47 -17.52 -7.38
N TYR A 539 -12.91 -17.01 -6.22
CA TYR A 539 -12.21 -17.20 -4.95
C TYR A 539 -13.16 -17.60 -3.84
N SER A 540 -12.72 -18.52 -2.98
CA SER A 540 -13.26 -18.66 -1.63
C SER A 540 -12.71 -17.53 -0.74
N VAL A 541 -13.55 -16.95 0.11
CA VAL A 541 -13.19 -15.77 0.92
C VAL A 541 -13.71 -15.95 2.34
N SER A 542 -12.82 -15.74 3.32
CA SER A 542 -13.13 -15.77 4.75
C SER A 542 -12.67 -14.49 5.44
N VAL A 543 -13.52 -13.94 6.29
CA VAL A 543 -13.25 -12.73 7.09
C VAL A 543 -12.81 -13.14 8.49
N PHE A 544 -11.83 -12.48 9.08
CA PHE A 544 -11.34 -12.68 10.45
C PHE A 544 -11.16 -11.34 11.15
N THR A 545 -11.52 -11.26 12.42
CA THR A 545 -11.32 -10.02 13.18
C THR A 545 -9.94 -9.94 13.82
N THR A 546 -9.41 -8.73 13.98
CA THR A 546 -8.18 -8.47 14.75
C THR A 546 -8.30 -8.99 16.19
N ASP A 547 -9.46 -8.85 16.82
CA ASP A 547 -9.76 -9.40 18.15
C ASP A 547 -9.66 -10.94 18.20
N GLU A 548 -10.22 -11.65 17.21
CA GLU A 548 -10.10 -13.11 17.09
C GLU A 548 -8.62 -13.53 17.03
N ILE A 549 -7.83 -12.81 16.23
CA ILE A 549 -6.42 -13.10 16.00
C ILE A 549 -5.57 -12.79 17.23
N PHE A 550 -5.71 -11.58 17.81
CA PHE A 550 -4.97 -11.18 19.00
C PHE A 550 -5.30 -12.07 20.19
N ALA A 551 -6.57 -12.44 20.34
CA ALA A 551 -6.98 -13.38 21.39
C ALA A 551 -6.20 -14.71 21.31
N ARG A 552 -5.93 -15.21 20.10
CA ARG A 552 -5.29 -16.51 19.93
C ARG A 552 -3.76 -16.47 19.88
N PHE A 553 -3.16 -15.42 19.31
CA PHE A 553 -1.72 -15.38 18.99
C PHE A 553 -0.91 -14.40 19.84
N SER A 554 -1.55 -13.50 20.58
CA SER A 554 -0.88 -12.50 21.43
C SER A 554 -1.51 -12.31 22.80
N TYR A 555 -2.31 -13.28 23.27
CA TYR A 555 -2.99 -13.19 24.56
C TYR A 555 -3.88 -11.94 24.70
N GLY A 556 -4.39 -11.44 23.57
CA GLY A 556 -5.21 -10.24 23.49
C GLY A 556 -4.43 -8.93 23.48
N MET A 557 -3.11 -8.97 23.36
CA MET A 557 -2.27 -7.77 23.17
C MET A 557 -2.27 -7.35 21.69
N THR A 558 -2.23 -6.05 21.42
CA THR A 558 -2.22 -5.46 20.06
C THR A 558 -0.84 -5.61 19.39
N ASP A 559 -0.39 -6.84 19.14
CA ASP A 559 0.92 -7.12 18.54
C ASP A 559 0.76 -7.43 17.04
N PRO A 560 1.29 -6.60 16.11
CA PRO A 560 1.13 -6.82 14.66
C PRO A 560 1.68 -8.18 14.19
N THR A 561 2.66 -8.74 14.90
CA THR A 561 3.20 -10.06 14.58
C THR A 561 2.17 -11.17 14.76
N ALA A 562 1.15 -10.97 15.58
CA ALA A 562 0.04 -11.92 15.72
C ALA A 562 -0.75 -12.09 14.41
N LEU A 563 -0.90 -11.00 13.63
CA LEU A 563 -1.56 -11.05 12.31
C LEU A 563 -0.75 -11.91 11.34
N ARG A 564 0.57 -11.69 11.27
CA ARG A 564 1.47 -12.51 10.45
C ARG A 564 1.46 -13.97 10.90
N ASP A 565 1.54 -14.22 12.21
CA ASP A 565 1.58 -15.58 12.75
C ASP A 565 0.28 -16.36 12.46
N PHE A 566 -0.87 -15.68 12.50
CA PHE A 566 -2.13 -16.23 12.04
C PHE A 566 -2.10 -16.59 10.55
N ILE A 567 -1.64 -15.68 9.69
CA ILE A 567 -1.54 -15.93 8.24
C ILE A 567 -0.57 -17.09 7.97
N ALA A 568 0.57 -17.15 8.67
CA ALA A 568 1.53 -18.24 8.55
C ALA A 568 0.97 -19.58 9.01
N ASN A 569 0.17 -19.58 10.08
CA ASN A 569 -0.54 -20.78 10.52
C ASN A 569 -1.56 -21.26 9.47
N ALA A 570 -2.36 -20.34 8.91
CA ALA A 570 -3.31 -20.65 7.85
C ALA A 570 -2.60 -21.19 6.59
N PHE A 571 -1.53 -20.50 6.16
CA PHE A 571 -0.72 -20.88 5.01
C PHE A 571 -0.10 -22.27 5.14
N ALA A 572 0.36 -22.64 6.33
CA ALA A 572 0.98 -23.94 6.57
C ALA A 572 -0.04 -25.09 6.68
N ASN A 573 -1.24 -24.83 7.21
CA ASN A 573 -2.12 -25.89 7.70
C ASN A 573 -3.49 -25.99 6.99
N TRP A 574 -3.93 -25.00 6.21
CA TRP A 574 -5.27 -24.98 5.62
C TRP A 574 -5.34 -25.54 4.19
N GLN A 575 -6.54 -25.98 3.81
CA GLN A 575 -6.90 -26.45 2.47
C GLN A 575 -8.30 -25.91 2.09
N PRO A 576 -8.45 -25.07 1.04
CA PRO A 576 -7.37 -24.53 0.22
C PRO A 576 -6.43 -23.67 1.05
N ARG A 577 -5.16 -23.64 0.63
CA ARG A 577 -4.16 -22.76 1.20
C ARG A 577 -4.42 -21.34 0.71
N PRO A 578 -4.36 -20.32 1.59
CA PRO A 578 -4.53 -18.93 1.16
C PRO A 578 -3.49 -18.56 0.10
N SER A 579 -3.91 -17.69 -0.82
CA SER A 579 -3.07 -17.09 -1.86
C SER A 579 -3.07 -15.56 -1.80
N HIS A 580 -4.11 -14.97 -1.17
CA HIS A 580 -4.25 -13.51 -1.03
C HIS A 580 -4.64 -13.12 0.40
N VAL A 581 -4.21 -11.93 0.81
CA VAL A 581 -4.60 -11.28 2.07
C VAL A 581 -5.12 -9.87 1.77
N VAL A 582 -6.28 -9.54 2.31
CA VAL A 582 -6.87 -8.20 2.26
C VAL A 582 -6.91 -7.64 3.68
N LEU A 583 -6.19 -6.54 3.91
CA LEU A 583 -6.24 -5.78 5.16
C LEU A 583 -7.36 -4.76 5.04
N TRP A 584 -8.49 -5.02 5.68
CA TRP A 584 -9.72 -4.26 5.57
C TRP A 584 -9.88 -3.32 6.77
N GLY A 585 -9.24 -2.16 6.68
CA GLY A 585 -9.24 -1.13 7.71
C GLY A 585 -7.99 -0.26 7.66
N ASP A 586 -8.15 1.00 8.04
CA ASP A 586 -7.06 1.95 8.20
C ASP A 586 -6.20 1.63 9.44
N GLY A 587 -5.02 2.25 9.56
CA GLY A 587 -4.15 2.09 10.72
C GLY A 587 -3.22 3.26 10.93
N HIS A 588 -2.47 3.30 12.03
CA HIS A 588 -1.48 4.36 12.30
C HIS A 588 -0.29 3.86 13.12
N TYR A 589 0.78 4.66 13.17
CA TYR A 589 2.04 4.33 13.86
C TYR A 589 1.92 4.30 15.40
N ASP A 590 0.94 5.01 15.99
CA ASP A 590 0.75 5.10 17.43
C ASP A 590 -0.06 3.91 17.99
N TYR A 591 0.61 2.81 18.32
CA TYR A 591 -0.05 1.59 18.85
C TYR A 591 -0.64 1.76 20.24
N LYS A 592 -0.05 2.64 21.06
CA LYS A 592 -0.39 2.83 22.48
C LYS A 592 -1.35 4.00 22.72
N ASN A 593 -1.72 4.73 21.67
CA ASN A 593 -2.54 5.94 21.75
C ASN A 593 -1.90 7.02 22.63
N ILE A 594 -0.59 7.24 22.45
CA ILE A 594 0.21 8.24 23.16
C ILE A 594 -0.14 9.66 22.68
N SER A 595 -0.19 9.89 21.37
CA SER A 595 -0.44 11.20 20.77
C SER A 595 -1.85 11.33 20.18
N THR A 596 -2.53 10.22 19.87
CA THR A 596 -3.86 10.23 19.27
C THR A 596 -4.83 9.28 19.97
N ALA A 597 -6.12 9.61 19.91
CA ALA A 597 -7.22 8.72 20.30
C ALA A 597 -7.91 8.06 19.10
N GLN A 598 -7.40 8.28 17.89
CA GLN A 598 -7.92 7.62 16.69
C GLN A 598 -7.79 6.10 16.83
N LYS A 599 -8.76 5.38 16.26
CA LYS A 599 -8.76 3.93 16.32
C LYS A 599 -7.82 3.37 15.27
N ASN A 600 -6.96 2.45 15.72
CA ASN A 600 -6.12 1.66 14.83
C ASN A 600 -6.90 0.40 14.40
N PHE A 601 -7.59 0.43 13.25
CA PHE A 601 -8.48 -0.66 12.84
C PHE A 601 -7.69 -1.93 12.48
N VAL A 602 -6.73 -1.81 11.57
CA VAL A 602 -5.79 -2.89 11.23
C VAL A 602 -4.38 -2.34 11.34
N VAL A 603 -3.74 -2.64 12.48
CA VAL A 603 -2.41 -2.10 12.83
C VAL A 603 -1.38 -2.32 11.72
N PRO A 604 -0.64 -1.28 11.29
CA PRO A 604 0.47 -1.45 10.37
C PRO A 604 1.65 -2.12 11.07
N TYR A 605 2.62 -2.62 10.30
CA TYR A 605 3.96 -2.87 10.82
C TYR A 605 4.83 -1.63 10.64
N GLN A 606 5.50 -1.19 11.71
CA GLN A 606 6.50 -0.11 11.70
C GLN A 606 7.90 -0.70 11.97
N SER A 607 8.98 -0.09 11.49
CA SER A 607 10.34 -0.49 11.88
C SER A 607 10.67 -0.19 13.34
N LEU A 608 11.53 -1.01 13.95
CA LEU A 608 12.24 -0.65 15.17
C LEU A 608 13.64 -0.18 14.80
N ASP A 609 13.85 1.13 14.82
CA ASP A 609 15.10 1.76 14.40
C ASP A 609 16.09 1.90 15.59
N PRO A 610 17.39 1.59 15.41
CA PRO A 610 18.40 1.78 16.44
C PRO A 610 18.54 3.25 16.91
N ASP A 611 19.20 3.46 18.05
CA ASP A 611 19.75 4.78 18.41
C ASP A 611 20.50 5.39 17.23
N ASN A 612 20.31 6.70 17.01
CA ASN A 612 20.81 7.49 15.88
C ASN A 612 20.35 7.05 14.47
N ALA A 613 19.41 6.12 14.35
CA ALA A 613 18.90 5.62 13.07
C ALA A 613 17.46 6.06 12.76
N ASP A 614 16.91 7.02 13.51
CA ASP A 614 15.60 7.64 13.28
C ASP A 614 15.63 8.57 12.03
N ILE A 615 15.95 8.00 10.87
CA ILE A 615 16.02 8.71 9.58
C ILE A 615 14.79 8.32 8.77
N GLY A 616 14.03 9.29 8.27
CA GLY A 616 12.84 9.04 7.45
C GLY A 616 13.11 8.18 6.19
N LEU A 617 14.35 8.15 5.72
CA LEU A 617 14.82 7.28 4.63
C LEU A 617 15.02 5.81 5.05
N THR A 618 15.28 5.50 6.31
CA THR A 618 15.50 4.12 6.79
C THR A 618 14.26 3.55 7.46
N THR A 619 13.43 4.38 8.09
CA THR A 619 12.19 3.91 8.70
C THR A 619 11.24 3.33 7.67
N THR A 620 10.51 2.29 8.07
CA THR A 620 9.67 1.52 7.17
C THR A 620 8.30 1.27 7.76
N THR A 621 7.28 1.46 6.94
CA THR A 621 5.92 0.95 7.15
C THR A 621 5.60 0.04 5.99
N THR A 622 5.22 -1.21 6.27
CA THR A 622 5.03 -2.19 5.20
C THR A 622 3.96 -3.22 5.54
N ASP A 623 3.14 -3.54 4.54
CA ASP A 623 2.22 -4.67 4.61
C ASP A 623 2.87 -5.98 4.12
N ASP A 624 4.06 -5.91 3.48
CA ASP A 624 4.83 -7.11 3.09
C ASP A 624 5.13 -7.98 4.32
N TYR A 625 5.32 -7.38 5.49
CA TYR A 625 5.56 -8.09 6.75
C TYR A 625 4.50 -9.15 7.05
N PHE A 626 3.22 -8.86 6.77
CA PHE A 626 2.11 -9.77 7.07
C PHE A 626 2.03 -10.96 6.11
N VAL A 627 2.59 -10.82 4.91
CA VAL A 627 2.57 -11.84 3.86
C VAL A 627 3.91 -12.57 3.69
N ARG A 628 4.93 -12.23 4.48
CA ARG A 628 6.18 -13.01 4.68
C ARG A 628 5.92 -14.09 5.73
N VAL A 629 5.59 -15.30 5.31
CA VAL A 629 5.05 -16.35 6.18
C VAL A 629 5.78 -17.69 6.10
N ALA A 630 6.77 -17.83 5.22
CA ALA A 630 7.67 -18.96 5.14
C ALA A 630 9.11 -18.49 4.91
N GLY A 631 10.03 -18.97 5.76
CA GLY A 631 11.45 -18.57 5.71
C GLY A 631 11.70 -17.22 6.38
N ASN A 632 12.86 -17.08 7.03
CA ASN A 632 13.31 -15.81 7.59
C ASN A 632 13.96 -14.94 6.49
N ASP A 633 13.18 -14.49 5.53
CA ASP A 633 13.64 -13.61 4.45
C ASP A 633 12.65 -12.46 4.19
N ARG A 634 12.92 -11.67 3.14
CA ARG A 634 12.12 -10.48 2.78
C ARG A 634 11.13 -10.73 1.64
N ARG A 635 11.04 -11.96 1.11
CA ARG A 635 10.17 -12.29 -0.02
C ARG A 635 8.75 -12.55 0.50
N PRO A 636 7.74 -11.83 0.00
CA PRO A 636 6.35 -12.18 0.27
C PRO A 636 6.02 -13.58 -0.27
N ASP A 637 5.16 -14.30 0.44
CA ASP A 637 4.65 -15.62 0.06
C ASP A 637 3.21 -15.59 -0.46
N LEU A 638 2.52 -14.46 -0.25
CA LEU A 638 1.11 -14.24 -0.56
C LEU A 638 0.94 -12.87 -1.23
N ALA A 639 -0.08 -12.72 -2.07
CA ALA A 639 -0.46 -11.43 -2.62
C ALA A 639 -1.22 -10.59 -1.57
N GLY A 640 -0.72 -9.40 -1.25
CA GLY A 640 -1.31 -8.50 -0.25
C GLY A 640 -1.90 -7.22 -0.84
N GLY A 641 -2.92 -6.68 -0.18
CA GLY A 641 -3.44 -5.33 -0.44
C GLY A 641 -4.24 -4.79 0.76
N ARG A 642 -4.31 -3.47 0.90
CA ARG A 642 -5.00 -2.79 2.00
C ARG A 642 -6.12 -1.89 1.50
N VAL A 643 -7.27 -1.94 2.15
CA VAL A 643 -8.39 -1.01 1.95
C VAL A 643 -8.50 -0.16 3.22
N PRO A 644 -7.92 1.07 3.25
CA PRO A 644 -7.73 1.88 4.46
C PRO A 644 -9.00 2.66 4.82
N ILE A 645 -10.05 1.94 5.23
CA ILE A 645 -11.34 2.53 5.60
C ILE A 645 -11.47 2.71 7.12
N ARG A 646 -12.27 3.69 7.51
CA ARG A 646 -12.56 4.06 8.91
C ARG A 646 -14.00 3.78 9.32
N SER A 647 -14.86 3.37 8.39
CA SER A 647 -16.25 3.01 8.65
C SER A 647 -16.79 1.95 7.69
N ASN A 648 -17.85 1.24 8.10
CA ASN A 648 -18.56 0.33 7.20
C ASN A 648 -19.13 1.04 5.97
N GLN A 649 -19.50 2.32 6.09
CA GLN A 649 -20.03 3.09 4.97
C GLN A 649 -18.96 3.35 3.90
N GLU A 650 -17.74 3.72 4.29
CA GLU A 650 -16.62 3.84 3.35
C GLU A 650 -16.31 2.50 2.68
N GLY A 651 -16.33 1.40 3.44
CA GLY A 651 -16.17 0.06 2.89
C GLY A 651 -17.23 -0.29 1.83
N ARG A 652 -18.51 0.02 2.11
CA ARG A 652 -19.60 -0.18 1.14
C ARG A 652 -19.47 0.72 -0.09
N ASN A 653 -19.02 1.96 0.08
CA ASN A 653 -18.74 2.87 -1.04
C ASN A 653 -17.63 2.30 -1.95
N PHE A 654 -16.55 1.77 -1.36
CA PHE A 654 -15.49 1.11 -2.11
C PHE A 654 -15.99 -0.15 -2.84
N ILE A 655 -16.82 -0.99 -2.20
CA ILE A 655 -17.41 -2.18 -2.84
C ILE A 655 -18.30 -1.77 -4.02
N ALA A 656 -19.11 -0.73 -3.87
CA ALA A 656 -19.95 -0.22 -4.96
C ALA A 656 -19.10 0.30 -6.13
N LYS A 657 -18.03 1.04 -5.83
CA LYS A 657 -17.05 1.49 -6.82
C LYS A 657 -16.38 0.33 -7.56
N LEU A 658 -16.01 -0.72 -6.85
CA LEU A 658 -15.42 -1.94 -7.41
C LEU A 658 -16.41 -2.71 -8.28
N ALA A 659 -17.66 -2.87 -7.84
CA ALA A 659 -18.71 -3.50 -8.61
C ALA A 659 -18.97 -2.73 -9.92
N ARG A 660 -19.05 -1.39 -9.84
CA ARG A 660 -19.19 -0.52 -11.01
C ARG A 660 -17.99 -0.67 -11.95
N TYR A 661 -16.76 -0.70 -11.43
CA TYR A 661 -15.58 -0.94 -12.24
C TYR A 661 -15.67 -2.24 -13.04
N GLU A 662 -16.02 -3.34 -12.37
CA GLU A 662 -16.04 -4.68 -12.99
C GLU A 662 -17.24 -4.97 -13.89
N SER A 663 -18.34 -4.20 -13.80
CA SER A 663 -19.59 -4.51 -14.52
C SER A 663 -20.25 -3.36 -15.29
N GLU A 664 -19.95 -2.11 -14.96
CA GLU A 664 -20.65 -0.93 -15.52
C GLU A 664 -19.66 0.08 -16.15
N SER A 665 -18.36 -0.24 -16.17
CA SER A 665 -17.34 0.60 -16.80
C SER A 665 -17.60 0.81 -18.28
N SER A 666 -17.17 1.97 -18.79
CA SER A 666 -17.31 2.33 -20.20
C SER A 666 -16.74 1.25 -21.13
N ARG A 667 -17.41 1.06 -22.27
CA ARG A 667 -17.06 0.10 -23.32
C ARG A 667 -16.21 0.71 -24.44
N ASP A 668 -15.85 1.98 -24.33
CA ASP A 668 -14.93 2.64 -25.26
C ASP A 668 -13.46 2.25 -24.99
N ASP A 669 -12.55 2.77 -25.81
CA ASP A 669 -11.15 2.35 -25.89
C ASP A 669 -10.24 2.94 -24.80
N TRP A 670 -10.79 3.53 -23.74
CA TRP A 670 -10.02 3.94 -22.55
C TRP A 670 -9.21 2.77 -21.96
N ARG A 671 -9.71 1.54 -22.16
CA ARG A 671 -9.11 0.25 -21.79
C ARG A 671 -7.75 -0.01 -22.46
N THR A 672 -7.46 0.67 -23.56
CA THR A 672 -6.18 0.54 -24.31
C THR A 672 -5.29 1.78 -24.15
N ARG A 673 -5.59 2.69 -23.21
CA ARG A 673 -4.83 3.93 -23.00
C ARG A 673 -4.06 3.92 -21.69
N ILE A 674 -2.85 4.48 -21.72
CA ILE A 674 -2.00 4.71 -20.54
C ILE A 674 -1.60 6.19 -20.51
N THR A 675 -1.85 6.85 -19.38
CA THR A 675 -1.41 8.24 -19.16
C THR A 675 -0.11 8.26 -18.37
N LEU A 676 0.89 8.98 -18.87
CA LEU A 676 2.21 9.14 -18.25
C LEU A 676 2.37 10.61 -17.83
N VAL A 677 2.66 10.84 -16.55
CA VAL A 677 2.93 12.15 -15.97
C VAL A 677 4.36 12.16 -15.44
N ALA A 678 5.18 13.09 -15.94
CA ALA A 678 6.58 13.22 -15.56
C ALA A 678 6.85 14.60 -14.96
N ASP A 679 7.51 14.60 -13.81
CA ASP A 679 8.01 15.80 -13.14
C ASP A 679 9.09 16.53 -13.95
N ASP A 680 9.25 17.83 -13.72
CA ASP A 680 10.31 18.64 -14.35
C ASP A 680 11.62 18.59 -13.56
N GLY A 681 12.69 19.15 -14.14
CA GLY A 681 14.03 19.03 -13.57
C GLY A 681 14.28 19.93 -12.37
N GLU A 682 13.64 21.08 -12.29
CA GLU A 682 14.03 22.14 -11.35
C GLU A 682 13.56 21.85 -9.91
N LYS A 683 14.44 22.16 -8.94
CA LYS A 683 14.19 21.97 -7.51
C LYS A 683 14.39 23.25 -6.71
N GLU A 684 14.02 23.18 -5.44
CA GLU A 684 14.46 24.16 -4.44
C GLU A 684 16.00 24.22 -4.33
N ASP A 685 16.51 25.37 -3.90
CA ASP A 685 17.93 25.64 -3.62
C ASP A 685 18.90 25.56 -4.83
N ASN A 686 18.46 25.96 -6.03
CA ASN A 686 19.28 25.90 -7.25
C ASN A 686 19.83 24.49 -7.52
N ARG A 687 19.00 23.46 -7.38
CA ARG A 687 19.30 22.08 -7.77
C ARG A 687 18.41 21.65 -8.92
N SER A 688 18.83 20.62 -9.66
CA SER A 688 18.03 20.05 -10.74
C SER A 688 18.25 18.54 -10.89
N ASP A 689 17.18 17.81 -11.21
CA ASP A 689 17.18 16.40 -11.65
C ASP A 689 17.33 16.23 -13.16
N GLY A 690 17.38 17.32 -13.91
CA GLY A 690 17.40 17.32 -15.37
C GLY A 690 16.24 16.52 -15.97
N SER A 691 16.53 15.59 -16.88
CA SER A 691 15.52 14.78 -17.58
C SER A 691 15.12 13.49 -16.85
N THR A 692 15.64 13.24 -15.64
CA THR A 692 15.55 11.92 -14.97
C THR A 692 14.14 11.32 -14.97
N HIS A 693 13.13 12.07 -14.54
CA HIS A 693 11.75 11.57 -14.41
C HIS A 693 11.05 11.36 -15.76
N LEU A 694 11.42 12.15 -16.75
CA LEU A 694 10.96 11.99 -18.13
C LEU A 694 11.59 10.76 -18.78
N ASP A 695 12.91 10.59 -18.65
CA ASP A 695 13.65 9.44 -19.19
C ASP A 695 13.14 8.13 -18.58
N GLN A 696 12.79 8.14 -17.29
CA GLN A 696 12.17 7.00 -16.60
C GLN A 696 10.79 6.64 -17.19
N ASN A 697 9.95 7.63 -17.52
CA ASN A 697 8.67 7.41 -18.20
C ASN A 697 8.85 6.92 -19.64
N GLU A 698 9.78 7.50 -20.40
CA GLU A 698 10.10 7.06 -21.77
C GLU A 698 10.59 5.61 -21.78
N ARG A 699 11.44 5.26 -20.82
CA ARG A 699 11.91 3.88 -20.68
C ARG A 699 10.76 2.92 -20.37
N LEU A 700 9.89 3.28 -19.41
CA LEU A 700 8.71 2.47 -19.05
C LEU A 700 7.84 2.18 -20.27
N ILE A 701 7.46 3.21 -21.03
CA ILE A 701 6.53 3.05 -22.16
C ILE A 701 7.15 2.33 -23.35
N ASN A 702 8.46 2.47 -23.59
CA ASN A 702 9.11 1.89 -24.76
C ASN A 702 9.59 0.44 -24.52
N GLU A 703 9.90 0.04 -23.28
CA GLU A 703 10.49 -1.27 -22.97
C GLU A 703 9.54 -2.23 -22.21
N TYR A 704 8.58 -1.70 -21.44
CA TYR A 704 7.77 -2.50 -20.49
C TYR A 704 6.26 -2.48 -20.77
N VAL A 705 5.81 -1.66 -21.71
CA VAL A 705 4.40 -1.58 -22.12
C VAL A 705 4.23 -2.22 -23.49
N PRO A 706 3.28 -3.15 -23.68
CA PRO A 706 2.96 -3.71 -24.98
C PRO A 706 2.54 -2.65 -26.00
N THR A 707 2.95 -2.82 -27.25
CA THR A 707 2.72 -1.85 -28.34
C THR A 707 1.25 -1.67 -28.71
N GLU A 708 0.35 -2.50 -28.18
CA GLU A 708 -1.09 -2.41 -28.33
C GLU A 708 -1.69 -1.25 -27.51
N PHE A 709 -0.97 -0.75 -26.50
CA PHE A 709 -1.40 0.40 -25.71
C PHE A 709 -1.06 1.73 -26.37
N GLN A 710 -1.96 2.69 -26.22
CA GLN A 710 -1.82 4.06 -26.71
C GLN A 710 -1.35 4.97 -25.56
N PRO A 711 -0.12 5.53 -25.62
CA PRO A 711 0.35 6.44 -24.58
C PRO A 711 -0.18 7.86 -24.74
N ARG A 712 -0.56 8.48 -23.62
CA ARG A 712 -0.80 9.92 -23.48
C ARG A 712 0.24 10.51 -22.53
N LYS A 713 1.07 11.43 -23.03
CA LYS A 713 2.22 12.00 -22.30
C LYS A 713 1.89 13.40 -21.81
N ILE A 714 1.90 13.60 -20.49
CA ILE A 714 1.77 14.89 -19.81
C ILE A 714 3.11 15.17 -19.12
N TYR A 715 4.08 15.70 -19.87
CA TYR A 715 5.41 15.98 -19.34
C TYR A 715 5.52 17.45 -18.94
N MET A 716 5.78 17.70 -17.66
CA MET A 716 5.72 19.04 -17.07
C MET A 716 6.63 20.04 -17.76
N VAL A 717 7.75 19.59 -18.33
CA VAL A 717 8.71 20.42 -19.08
C VAL A 717 8.08 21.15 -20.27
N GLU A 718 6.94 20.67 -20.79
CA GLU A 718 6.24 21.28 -21.93
C GLU A 718 5.30 22.42 -21.55
N TYR A 719 5.03 22.58 -20.26
CA TYR A 719 4.01 23.50 -19.76
C TYR A 719 4.66 24.73 -19.12
N PRO A 720 4.07 25.92 -19.29
CA PRO A 720 4.63 27.16 -18.75
C PRO A 720 4.58 27.17 -17.22
N THR A 721 5.63 27.74 -16.64
CA THR A 721 5.74 27.99 -15.21
C THR A 721 5.12 29.33 -14.83
N GLU A 722 4.24 29.32 -13.82
CA GLU A 722 3.71 30.52 -13.17
C GLU A 722 4.39 30.72 -11.81
N ASN A 723 4.97 31.90 -11.59
CA ASN A 723 5.61 32.25 -10.32
C ASN A 723 4.69 33.18 -9.52
N ILE A 724 4.13 32.67 -8.43
CA ILE A 724 3.29 33.43 -7.51
C ILE A 724 3.94 33.53 -6.13
N ALA A 725 3.45 34.43 -5.27
CA ALA A 725 4.01 34.64 -3.93
C ALA A 725 4.05 33.37 -3.04
N ARG A 726 3.24 32.36 -3.35
CA ARG A 726 3.17 31.06 -2.65
C ARG A 726 3.98 29.94 -3.33
N GLY A 727 4.93 30.30 -4.19
CA GLY A 727 5.83 29.38 -4.89
C GLY A 727 5.46 29.13 -6.35
N ARG A 728 6.24 28.26 -6.98
CA ARG A 728 6.14 27.88 -8.39
C ARG A 728 4.88 27.05 -8.66
N ARG A 729 4.19 27.27 -9.77
CA ARG A 729 3.00 26.51 -10.18
C ARG A 729 3.02 26.20 -11.68
N LYS A 730 2.36 25.10 -12.05
CA LYS A 730 2.05 24.75 -13.45
C LYS A 730 0.58 24.33 -13.58
N PRO A 731 -0.37 25.27 -13.41
CA PRO A 731 -1.79 24.93 -13.34
C PRO A 731 -2.32 24.28 -14.62
N THR A 732 -1.73 24.57 -15.78
CA THR A 732 -2.08 23.95 -17.05
C THR A 732 -1.78 22.45 -17.10
N VAL A 733 -0.79 21.96 -16.32
CA VAL A 733 -0.55 20.51 -16.15
C VAL A 733 -1.70 19.88 -15.38
N THR A 734 -2.14 20.50 -14.28
CA THR A 734 -3.31 20.05 -13.50
C THR A 734 -4.57 20.03 -14.35
N GLN A 735 -4.80 21.09 -15.15
CA GLN A 735 -5.94 21.18 -16.04
C GLN A 735 -5.94 20.08 -17.11
N GLU A 736 -4.77 19.79 -17.71
CA GLU A 736 -4.64 18.71 -18.69
C GLU A 736 -4.84 17.33 -18.05
N LEU A 737 -4.32 17.12 -16.83
CA LEU A 737 -4.52 15.91 -16.05
C LEU A 737 -6.01 15.67 -15.75
N VAL A 738 -6.69 16.67 -15.20
CA VAL A 738 -8.13 16.60 -14.86
C VAL A 738 -8.98 16.41 -16.12
N SER A 739 -8.70 17.17 -17.19
CA SER A 739 -9.39 17.03 -18.47
C SER A 739 -9.22 15.62 -19.05
N THR A 740 -8.00 15.09 -19.02
CA THR A 740 -7.69 13.73 -19.49
C THR A 740 -8.50 12.68 -18.72
N VAL A 741 -8.50 12.75 -17.39
CA VAL A 741 -9.21 11.81 -16.51
C VAL A 741 -10.73 11.89 -16.75
N ASN A 742 -11.29 13.09 -16.88
CA ASN A 742 -12.73 13.30 -17.00
C ASN A 742 -13.31 12.98 -18.38
N THR A 743 -12.49 12.98 -19.43
CA THR A 743 -12.95 12.82 -20.81
C THR A 743 -12.51 11.47 -21.39
N THR A 744 -11.27 11.40 -21.85
CA THR A 744 -10.71 10.24 -22.55
C THR A 744 -10.53 9.05 -21.62
N GLY A 745 -10.03 9.27 -20.40
CA GLY A 745 -9.70 8.24 -19.42
C GLY A 745 -8.59 7.29 -19.89
N SER A 746 -8.01 6.57 -18.93
CA SER A 746 -6.96 5.58 -19.15
C SER A 746 -7.09 4.44 -18.14
N VAL A 747 -6.80 3.20 -18.55
CA VAL A 747 -6.81 2.07 -17.61
C VAL A 747 -5.69 2.19 -16.56
N LEU A 748 -4.57 2.79 -16.97
CA LEU A 748 -3.41 3.07 -16.13
C LEU A 748 -3.06 4.56 -16.18
N LEU A 749 -2.78 5.11 -15.00
CA LEU A 749 -2.18 6.44 -14.84
C LEU A 749 -0.88 6.27 -14.07
N ASN A 750 0.22 6.67 -14.70
CA ASN A 750 1.55 6.60 -14.13
C ASN A 750 2.08 7.99 -13.79
N TYR A 751 2.55 8.19 -12.57
CA TYR A 751 3.30 9.37 -12.15
C TYR A 751 4.69 8.97 -11.68
N ILE A 752 5.72 9.66 -12.19
CA ILE A 752 7.10 9.55 -11.68
C ILE A 752 7.61 10.96 -11.40
N GLY A 753 8.02 11.20 -10.15
CA GLY A 753 8.38 12.55 -9.71
C GLY A 753 8.46 12.70 -8.20
N HIS A 754 8.56 13.96 -7.76
CA HIS A 754 8.56 14.33 -6.34
C HIS A 754 7.14 14.34 -5.76
N GLY A 755 7.00 14.07 -4.47
CA GLY A 755 5.68 13.97 -3.87
C GLY A 755 5.76 13.80 -2.38
N ASN A 756 4.62 13.99 -1.74
CA ASN A 756 4.38 13.73 -0.34
C ASN A 756 2.91 13.34 -0.15
N PRO A 757 2.41 13.06 1.07
CA PRO A 757 1.03 12.61 1.27
C PRO A 757 -0.04 13.63 0.80
N ARG A 758 0.35 14.86 0.47
CA ARG A 758 -0.55 15.95 0.08
C ARG A 758 -0.47 16.33 -1.40
N VAL A 759 0.72 16.36 -2.01
CA VAL A 759 0.92 16.93 -3.36
C VAL A 759 1.85 16.11 -4.26
N TRP A 760 1.66 16.25 -5.58
CA TRP A 760 2.65 15.86 -6.60
C TRP A 760 3.41 17.08 -7.12
N ALA A 761 4.73 16.92 -7.23
CA ALA A 761 5.71 17.92 -7.62
C ALA A 761 5.73 19.20 -6.75
N HIS A 762 6.78 20.00 -6.88
CA HIS A 762 6.86 21.31 -6.21
C HIS A 762 5.82 22.30 -6.78
N GLU A 763 5.36 22.05 -8.02
CA GLU A 763 4.46 22.89 -8.82
C GLU A 763 3.00 22.68 -8.46
N GLN A 764 2.70 21.75 -7.54
CA GLN A 764 1.37 21.40 -7.06
C GLN A 764 0.46 20.88 -8.17
N VAL A 765 0.93 19.89 -8.93
CA VAL A 765 0.18 19.31 -10.07
C VAL A 765 -1.06 18.55 -9.61
N PHE A 766 -0.93 17.80 -8.52
CA PHE A 766 -2.03 17.19 -7.80
C PHE A 766 -2.01 17.72 -6.37
N VAL A 767 -3.16 18.16 -5.86
CA VAL A 767 -3.32 18.64 -4.49
C VAL A 767 -4.49 17.92 -3.85
N ARG A 768 -4.21 17.17 -2.78
CA ARG A 768 -5.17 16.33 -2.07
C ARG A 768 -6.50 17.02 -1.74
N GLU A 769 -6.47 18.27 -1.30
CA GLU A 769 -7.69 18.97 -0.86
C GLU A 769 -8.59 19.48 -2.00
N THR A 770 -8.06 19.61 -3.23
CA THR A 770 -8.75 20.26 -4.36
C THR A 770 -8.88 19.35 -5.57
N THR A 771 -7.80 18.72 -6.03
CA THR A 771 -7.80 17.96 -7.29
C THR A 771 -8.78 16.78 -7.32
N PRO A 772 -8.92 15.95 -6.26
CA PRO A 772 -9.93 14.88 -6.25
C PRO A 772 -11.36 15.35 -6.51
N LYS A 773 -11.73 16.54 -6.02
CA LYS A 773 -13.08 17.13 -6.18
C LYS A 773 -13.38 17.54 -7.63
N GLU A 774 -12.36 17.60 -8.47
CA GLU A 774 -12.48 17.91 -9.89
C GLU A 774 -12.61 16.65 -10.76
N LEU A 775 -12.42 15.46 -10.20
CA LEU A 775 -12.47 14.19 -10.94
C LEU A 775 -13.91 13.66 -11.07
N LEU A 776 -14.28 13.27 -12.29
CA LEU A 776 -15.65 12.89 -12.68
C LEU A 776 -15.68 11.52 -13.38
N ASN A 777 -14.63 10.71 -13.22
CA ASN A 777 -14.36 9.51 -13.99
C ASN A 777 -15.01 8.23 -13.42
N ALA A 778 -16.24 8.32 -12.90
CA ALA A 778 -16.94 7.20 -12.23
C ALA A 778 -17.00 5.89 -13.06
N ASN A 779 -17.04 6.01 -14.39
CA ASN A 779 -17.15 4.89 -15.34
C ASN A 779 -15.81 4.58 -16.07
N LYS A 780 -14.72 5.27 -15.71
CA LYS A 780 -13.38 5.15 -16.28
C LYS A 780 -12.33 5.29 -15.17
N LEU A 781 -12.45 4.47 -14.13
CA LEU A 781 -11.54 4.50 -12.98
C LEU A 781 -10.17 3.99 -13.41
N PHE A 782 -9.12 4.77 -13.16
CA PHE A 782 -7.75 4.37 -13.47
C PHE A 782 -7.14 3.55 -12.33
N PHE A 783 -6.21 2.66 -12.64
CA PHE A 783 -5.25 2.17 -11.64
C PHE A 783 -4.04 3.12 -11.62
N LEU A 784 -3.66 3.58 -10.44
CA LEU A 784 -2.59 4.56 -10.26
C LEU A 784 -1.28 3.86 -9.89
N THR A 785 -0.23 4.12 -10.66
CA THR A 785 1.15 3.85 -10.24
C THR A 785 1.85 5.17 -9.98
N ALA A 786 2.21 5.43 -8.72
CA ALA A 786 2.86 6.66 -8.31
C ALA A 786 4.24 6.35 -7.72
N ALA A 787 5.26 6.44 -8.56
CA ALA A 787 6.68 6.24 -8.23
C ALA A 787 7.24 7.52 -7.59
N THR A 788 6.81 7.79 -6.35
CA THR A 788 7.12 9.02 -5.61
C THR A 788 7.22 8.75 -4.10
N CYS A 789 7.74 9.71 -3.33
CA CYS A 789 7.85 9.61 -1.88
C CYS A 789 6.47 9.63 -1.20
N ASP A 790 6.29 8.72 -0.24
CA ASP A 790 5.20 8.62 0.77
C ASP A 790 3.77 9.05 0.38
N PHE A 791 3.41 9.00 -0.90
CA PHE A 791 2.07 9.40 -1.38
C PHE A 791 0.95 8.46 -0.90
N ALA A 792 1.29 7.22 -0.56
CA ALA A 792 0.41 6.22 0.06
C ALA A 792 0.69 6.04 1.56
N ARG A 793 1.10 7.11 2.26
CA ARG A 793 1.30 7.11 3.72
C ARG A 793 -0.04 7.04 4.46
N PHE A 794 -0.60 5.84 4.51
CA PHE A 794 -1.88 5.54 5.14
C PHE A 794 -1.85 5.63 6.66
N ASP A 795 -0.66 5.62 7.27
CA ASP A 795 -0.50 5.46 8.72
C ASP A 795 -0.44 6.79 9.51
N LEU A 796 -0.95 7.87 8.92
CA LEU A 796 -1.05 9.18 9.56
C LEU A 796 -2.27 9.25 10.48
N THR A 797 -2.09 9.84 11.66
CA THR A 797 -3.15 9.93 12.67
C THR A 797 -4.21 10.98 12.35
N ASP A 798 -3.84 12.05 11.65
CA ASP A 798 -4.67 13.26 11.58
C ASP A 798 -5.33 13.45 10.21
N ILE A 799 -4.75 12.85 9.17
CA ILE A 799 -5.13 13.07 7.78
C ILE A 799 -5.01 11.79 6.96
N GLN A 800 -5.87 11.62 5.95
CA GLN A 800 -5.67 10.61 4.90
C GLN A 800 -4.73 11.15 3.83
N SER A 801 -3.87 10.32 3.27
CA SER A 801 -2.97 10.62 2.17
C SER A 801 -3.73 10.83 0.84
N GLY A 802 -3.09 11.46 -0.14
CA GLY A 802 -3.64 11.66 -1.48
C GLY A 802 -4.00 10.35 -2.19
N ALA A 803 -3.27 9.27 -1.91
CA ALA A 803 -3.62 7.94 -2.42
C ALA A 803 -4.91 7.40 -1.82
N GLU A 804 -5.13 7.58 -0.51
CA GLU A 804 -6.37 7.18 0.16
C GLU A 804 -7.56 7.97 -0.35
N GLU A 805 -7.44 9.29 -0.48
CA GLU A 805 -8.51 10.15 -1.03
C GLU A 805 -8.93 9.72 -2.44
N LEU A 806 -7.97 9.41 -3.32
CA LEU A 806 -8.24 8.91 -4.66
C LEU A 806 -8.92 7.53 -4.67
N LEU A 807 -8.53 6.65 -3.75
CA LEU A 807 -9.08 5.30 -3.64
C LEU A 807 -10.51 5.32 -3.08
N LEU A 808 -10.73 6.07 -2.00
CA LEU A 808 -11.96 6.08 -1.22
C LEU A 808 -13.05 7.01 -1.78
N MET A 809 -12.70 7.87 -2.74
CA MET A 809 -13.68 8.68 -3.47
C MET A 809 -14.78 7.78 -4.10
N PRO A 810 -16.06 7.94 -3.73
CA PRO A 810 -17.12 7.03 -4.17
C PRO A 810 -17.37 7.03 -5.68
N ASP A 811 -17.32 8.21 -6.31
CA ASP A 811 -17.76 8.44 -7.70
C ASP A 811 -16.64 8.95 -8.63
N GLY A 812 -15.40 8.54 -8.39
CA GLY A 812 -14.27 8.94 -9.22
C GLY A 812 -12.93 8.45 -8.69
N GLY A 813 -11.84 9.01 -9.21
CA GLY A 813 -10.49 8.73 -8.75
C GLY A 813 -9.95 7.37 -9.22
N ALA A 814 -9.16 6.74 -8.36
CA ALA A 814 -8.45 5.50 -8.66
C ALA A 814 -9.23 4.28 -8.17
N ILE A 815 -9.17 3.16 -8.88
CA ILE A 815 -9.70 1.86 -8.39
C ILE A 815 -8.68 1.10 -7.52
N GLY A 816 -7.40 1.44 -7.66
CA GLY A 816 -6.30 0.94 -6.85
C GLY A 816 -5.06 1.82 -7.02
N VAL A 817 -4.17 1.82 -6.03
CA VAL A 817 -2.95 2.63 -6.02
C VAL A 817 -1.75 1.77 -5.64
N PHE A 818 -0.71 1.80 -6.47
CA PHE A 818 0.61 1.25 -6.18
C PHE A 818 1.58 2.41 -5.92
N SER A 819 1.99 2.60 -4.67
CA SER A 819 2.87 3.69 -4.26
C SER A 819 3.54 3.41 -2.90
N ALA A 820 4.46 4.28 -2.49
CA ALA A 820 5.22 4.15 -1.27
C ALA A 820 4.49 4.73 -0.04
N ALA A 821 4.62 4.07 1.11
CA ALA A 821 4.17 4.57 2.42
C ALA A 821 5.22 5.43 3.14
N ARG A 822 6.45 5.48 2.62
CA ARG A 822 7.60 6.19 3.20
C ARG A 822 8.49 6.80 2.11
N VAL A 823 9.49 7.58 2.53
CA VAL A 823 10.47 8.20 1.63
C VAL A 823 11.30 7.11 0.94
N VAL A 824 11.52 7.29 -0.37
CA VAL A 824 12.10 6.30 -1.29
C VAL A 824 13.02 6.97 -2.34
N TYR A 825 13.81 6.17 -3.05
CA TYR A 825 14.79 6.64 -4.04
C TYR A 825 14.27 6.55 -5.48
N SER A 826 14.36 7.65 -6.22
CA SER A 826 13.87 7.76 -7.61
C SER A 826 14.30 6.61 -8.53
N LEU A 827 15.59 6.24 -8.56
CA LEU A 827 16.08 5.17 -9.44
C LEU A 827 15.49 3.79 -9.07
N ALA A 828 15.39 3.49 -7.78
CA ALA A 828 14.79 2.24 -7.31
C ALA A 828 13.28 2.20 -7.59
N ASN A 829 12.59 3.34 -7.44
CA ASN A 829 11.18 3.46 -7.76
C ASN A 829 10.91 3.19 -9.25
N ALA A 830 11.74 3.74 -10.14
CA ALA A 830 11.60 3.52 -11.57
C ALA A 830 11.80 2.05 -11.94
N ALA A 831 12.79 1.37 -11.36
CA ALA A 831 13.03 -0.06 -11.58
C ALA A 831 11.85 -0.91 -11.08
N LEU A 832 11.35 -0.63 -9.88
CA LEU A 832 10.20 -1.33 -9.30
C LEU A 832 8.93 -1.13 -10.15
N ASN A 833 8.70 0.10 -10.62
CA ASN A 833 7.56 0.43 -11.47
C ASN A 833 7.65 -0.25 -12.84
N GLN A 834 8.84 -0.32 -13.44
CA GLN A 834 9.09 -1.05 -14.69
C GLN A 834 8.77 -2.54 -14.53
N GLU A 835 9.25 -3.18 -13.46
CA GLU A 835 8.94 -4.58 -13.20
C GLU A 835 7.45 -4.82 -12.96
N PHE A 836 6.78 -3.91 -12.24
CA PHE A 836 5.34 -4.01 -12.03
C PHE A 836 4.55 -3.99 -13.34
N TYR A 837 4.94 -3.16 -14.31
CA TYR A 837 4.31 -3.14 -15.64
C TYR A 837 4.63 -4.42 -16.43
N ALA A 838 5.88 -4.91 -16.39
CA ALA A 838 6.24 -6.19 -17.01
C ALA A 838 5.37 -7.34 -16.48
N ASP A 839 5.24 -7.45 -15.16
CA ASP A 839 4.44 -8.49 -14.53
C ASP A 839 2.95 -8.34 -14.82
N LEU A 840 2.43 -7.10 -14.78
CA LEU A 840 1.03 -6.79 -15.08
C LEU A 840 0.63 -7.19 -16.51
N PHE A 841 1.55 -7.07 -17.47
CA PHE A 841 1.31 -7.45 -18.86
C PHE A 841 1.77 -8.87 -19.23
N THR A 842 2.38 -9.61 -18.30
CA THR A 842 2.77 -11.01 -18.51
C THR A 842 1.57 -11.94 -18.25
N ARG A 843 1.00 -12.46 -19.34
CA ARG A 843 -0.14 -13.38 -19.28
C ARG A 843 0.17 -14.65 -18.49
N MET A 844 -0.82 -15.11 -17.74
CA MET A 844 -0.83 -16.37 -17.03
C MET A 844 -0.86 -17.55 -18.03
N PRO A 845 -0.56 -18.79 -17.61
CA PRO A 845 -0.60 -19.96 -18.48
C PRO A 845 -1.96 -20.23 -19.15
N ASP A 846 -3.06 -19.73 -18.57
CA ASP A 846 -4.41 -19.80 -19.14
C ASP A 846 -4.71 -18.69 -20.16
N GLY A 847 -3.73 -17.82 -20.46
CA GLY A 847 -3.86 -16.71 -21.39
C GLY A 847 -4.43 -15.42 -20.78
N THR A 848 -4.83 -15.41 -19.50
CA THR A 848 -5.40 -14.22 -18.84
C THR A 848 -4.32 -13.30 -18.26
N TYR A 849 -4.65 -12.03 -17.98
CA TYR A 849 -3.75 -11.14 -17.24
C TYR A 849 -3.82 -11.44 -15.73
N PRO A 850 -2.71 -11.25 -14.97
CA PRO A 850 -2.70 -11.45 -13.53
C PRO A 850 -3.59 -10.42 -12.82
N THR A 851 -3.98 -10.76 -11.59
CA THR A 851 -4.51 -9.76 -10.65
C THR A 851 -3.41 -8.76 -10.26
N VAL A 852 -3.79 -7.57 -9.81
CA VAL A 852 -2.81 -6.55 -9.37
C VAL A 852 -1.97 -7.04 -8.19
N GLY A 853 -2.56 -7.83 -7.28
CA GLY A 853 -1.83 -8.45 -6.17
C GLY A 853 -0.86 -9.53 -6.62
N GLN A 854 -1.20 -10.33 -7.64
CA GLN A 854 -0.27 -11.29 -8.23
C GLN A 854 0.89 -10.63 -8.97
N ALA A 855 0.65 -9.52 -9.67
CA ALA A 855 1.72 -8.74 -10.29
C ALA A 855 2.68 -8.21 -9.22
N MET A 856 2.16 -7.57 -8.17
CA MET A 856 2.96 -7.11 -7.04
C MET A 856 3.73 -8.25 -6.35
N TYR A 857 3.09 -9.39 -6.10
CA TYR A 857 3.74 -10.56 -5.52
C TYR A 857 4.97 -11.01 -6.31
N ARG A 858 4.89 -11.02 -7.65
CA ARG A 858 5.99 -11.38 -8.55
C ARG A 858 7.11 -10.35 -8.52
N VAL A 859 6.78 -9.06 -8.59
CA VAL A 859 7.75 -7.96 -8.44
C VAL A 859 8.56 -8.13 -7.17
N LYS A 860 7.90 -8.44 -6.05
CA LYS A 860 8.55 -8.59 -4.74
C LYS A 860 9.41 -9.84 -4.59
N GLN A 861 9.32 -10.79 -5.52
CA GLN A 861 10.31 -11.87 -5.58
C GLN A 861 11.67 -11.30 -6.01
N ILE A 862 11.69 -10.31 -6.90
CA ILE A 862 12.92 -9.71 -7.42
C ILE A 862 13.34 -8.50 -6.56
N TYR A 863 12.38 -7.67 -6.16
CA TYR A 863 12.57 -6.40 -5.47
C TYR A 863 11.99 -6.44 -4.05
N ASN A 864 12.84 -6.74 -3.07
CA ASN A 864 12.48 -6.87 -1.64
C ASN A 864 13.47 -6.15 -0.70
N GLY A 865 14.20 -5.18 -1.23
CA GLY A 865 15.08 -4.31 -0.45
C GLY A 865 14.31 -3.31 0.43
N GLY A 866 15.04 -2.50 1.20
CA GLY A 866 14.44 -1.51 2.11
C GLY A 866 13.69 -0.38 1.38
N ASN A 867 14.01 -0.09 0.12
CA ASN A 867 13.20 0.80 -0.72
C ASN A 867 11.90 0.12 -1.13
N ASP A 868 12.01 -1.13 -1.56
CA ASP A 868 10.94 -1.86 -2.22
C ASP A 868 9.83 -2.15 -1.23
N GLU A 869 10.14 -2.63 -0.02
CA GLU A 869 9.12 -2.98 0.98
C GLU A 869 8.22 -1.83 1.43
N LYS A 870 8.59 -0.58 1.14
CA LYS A 870 7.76 0.60 1.40
C LYS A 870 6.63 0.76 0.37
N PHE A 871 6.74 0.13 -0.81
CA PHE A 871 5.68 0.11 -1.81
C PHE A 871 4.64 -0.96 -1.48
N LEU A 872 3.37 -0.58 -1.60
CA LEU A 872 2.22 -1.44 -1.32
C LEU A 872 1.09 -1.17 -2.32
N ILE A 873 0.05 -2.02 -2.27
CA ILE A 873 -1.22 -1.77 -2.97
C ILE A 873 -2.25 -1.28 -1.97
N LEU A 874 -2.77 -0.07 -2.20
CA LEU A 874 -4.04 0.36 -1.64
C LEU A 874 -5.16 -0.03 -2.62
N GLY A 875 -6.09 -0.89 -2.19
CA GLY A 875 -7.16 -1.44 -3.00
C GLY A 875 -7.27 -2.96 -2.88
N ASP A 876 -8.06 -3.56 -3.76
CA ASP A 876 -8.31 -5.00 -3.76
C ASP A 876 -7.22 -5.77 -4.55
N PRO A 877 -6.41 -6.62 -3.88
CA PRO A 877 -5.34 -7.37 -4.54
C PRO A 877 -5.86 -8.46 -5.49
N THR A 878 -7.14 -8.86 -5.40
CA THR A 878 -7.75 -9.91 -6.22
C THR A 878 -8.35 -9.39 -7.53
N MET A 879 -8.34 -8.06 -7.72
CA MET A 879 -8.85 -7.41 -8.92
C MET A 879 -7.90 -7.61 -10.12
N THR A 880 -8.48 -7.84 -11.29
CA THR A 880 -7.80 -7.73 -12.59
C THR A 880 -8.14 -6.38 -13.22
N LEU A 881 -7.17 -5.71 -13.83
CA LEU A 881 -7.46 -4.50 -14.60
C LEU A 881 -8.28 -4.85 -15.85
N LEU A 882 -9.10 -3.89 -16.30
CA LEU A 882 -9.96 -4.02 -17.48
C LEU A 882 -9.19 -3.92 -18.81
N ILE A 883 -8.09 -4.66 -18.92
CA ILE A 883 -7.30 -4.81 -20.15
C ILE A 883 -7.98 -5.86 -21.04
N PRO A 884 -8.20 -5.58 -22.35
CA PRO A 884 -8.75 -6.54 -23.29
C PRO A 884 -7.95 -7.86 -23.33
N ASP A 885 -8.63 -8.98 -23.11
CA ASP A 885 -8.01 -10.30 -23.07
C ASP A 885 -7.89 -10.94 -24.47
N HIS A 886 -8.83 -10.66 -25.37
CA HIS A 886 -8.79 -11.11 -26.76
C HIS A 886 -7.80 -10.27 -27.58
N GLN A 887 -7.35 -10.83 -28.70
CA GLN A 887 -6.35 -10.18 -29.57
C GLN A 887 -6.94 -9.86 -30.94
N VAL A 888 -6.75 -8.62 -31.39
CA VAL A 888 -6.97 -8.21 -32.78
C VAL A 888 -5.71 -8.53 -33.58
N ARG A 889 -5.86 -9.24 -34.70
CA ARG A 889 -4.77 -9.58 -35.62
C ARG A 889 -5.07 -9.00 -37.00
N PHE A 890 -4.21 -8.10 -37.45
CA PHE A 890 -4.26 -7.55 -38.80
C PHE A 890 -3.67 -8.57 -39.79
N THR A 891 -4.40 -8.85 -40.88
CA THR A 891 -3.96 -9.79 -41.92
C THR A 891 -3.48 -9.07 -43.16
N THR A 892 -4.23 -8.09 -43.65
CA THR A 892 -3.88 -7.39 -44.90
C THR A 892 -4.13 -5.89 -44.83
N ILE A 893 -3.27 -5.11 -45.48
CA ILE A 893 -3.46 -3.68 -45.75
C ILE A 893 -3.33 -3.46 -47.26
N ASN A 894 -4.38 -2.96 -47.91
CA ASN A 894 -4.47 -2.84 -49.38
C ASN A 894 -4.15 -4.16 -50.11
N GLY A 895 -4.61 -5.28 -49.56
CA GLY A 895 -4.34 -6.62 -50.09
C GLY A 895 -2.92 -7.17 -49.84
N ALA A 896 -2.00 -6.36 -49.32
CA ALA A 896 -0.66 -6.82 -48.93
C ALA A 896 -0.70 -7.47 -47.54
N ASP A 897 -0.11 -8.65 -47.40
CA ASP A 897 -0.03 -9.40 -46.14
C ASP A 897 0.86 -8.67 -45.12
N VAL A 898 0.31 -8.44 -43.92
CA VAL A 898 0.98 -7.81 -42.78
C VAL A 898 1.05 -8.73 -41.55
N SER A 899 0.74 -10.02 -41.73
CA SER A 899 0.78 -11.01 -40.64
C SER A 899 2.19 -11.40 -40.20
N ASN A 900 3.21 -11.18 -41.05
CA ASN A 900 4.61 -11.49 -40.80
C ASN A 900 5.49 -10.23 -40.80
N ASP A 901 6.56 -10.22 -39.99
CA ASP A 901 7.40 -9.05 -39.70
C ASP A 901 8.27 -8.52 -40.86
N SER A 902 8.05 -8.90 -42.11
CA SER A 902 9.04 -8.66 -43.19
C SER A 902 8.79 -7.43 -44.07
N ASN A 903 7.58 -6.88 -44.21
CA ASN A 903 7.30 -5.78 -45.15
C ASN A 903 6.37 -4.70 -44.56
N ALA A 904 6.66 -3.42 -44.85
CA ALA A 904 5.76 -2.30 -44.59
C ALA A 904 4.99 -1.91 -45.87
N VAL A 905 3.73 -1.50 -45.72
CA VAL A 905 2.85 -1.07 -46.80
C VAL A 905 2.84 0.44 -46.87
N ASN A 906 3.08 1.01 -48.06
CA ASN A 906 2.98 2.45 -48.27
C ASN A 906 1.52 2.84 -48.57
N ILE A 907 1.02 3.84 -47.86
CA ILE A 907 -0.28 4.47 -48.11
C ILE A 907 -0.06 5.96 -48.33
N SER A 908 -0.85 6.57 -49.20
CA SER A 908 -0.70 7.97 -49.59
C SER A 908 -1.86 8.82 -49.07
N ALA A 909 -1.59 10.10 -48.80
CA ALA A 909 -2.63 11.07 -48.49
C ALA A 909 -3.71 11.07 -49.60
N LEU A 910 -4.96 11.32 -49.21
CA LEU A 910 -6.15 11.23 -50.06
C LEU A 910 -6.44 9.84 -50.65
N GLY A 911 -5.60 8.83 -50.37
CA GLY A 911 -5.82 7.45 -50.79
C GLY A 911 -6.85 6.75 -49.92
N THR A 912 -7.62 5.84 -50.53
CA THR A 912 -8.48 4.90 -49.79
C THR A 912 -7.63 3.72 -49.32
N VAL A 913 -7.75 3.38 -48.03
CA VAL A 913 -7.04 2.28 -47.37
C VAL A 913 -8.06 1.23 -46.95
N GLU A 914 -7.78 -0.04 -47.27
CA GLU A 914 -8.52 -1.20 -46.81
C GLU A 914 -7.66 -2.04 -45.87
N VAL A 915 -8.14 -2.24 -44.64
CA VAL A 915 -7.50 -3.07 -43.61
C VAL A 915 -8.40 -4.25 -43.29
N SER A 916 -7.88 -5.47 -43.34
CA SER A 916 -8.62 -6.66 -42.90
C SER A 916 -7.89 -7.37 -41.77
N GLY A 917 -8.66 -8.08 -40.94
CA GLY A 917 -8.12 -8.84 -39.82
C GLY A 917 -9.18 -9.69 -39.12
N PHE A 918 -8.79 -10.28 -37.99
CA PHE A 918 -9.67 -11.10 -37.17
C PHE A 918 -9.39 -10.95 -35.67
N VAL A 919 -10.36 -11.34 -34.86
CA VAL A 919 -10.25 -11.44 -33.40
C VAL A 919 -9.94 -12.89 -33.02
N SER A 920 -9.00 -13.08 -32.11
CA SER A 920 -8.59 -14.39 -31.58
C SER A 920 -8.79 -14.45 -30.07
N ARG A 921 -9.04 -15.67 -29.55
CA ARG A 921 -9.17 -15.91 -28.11
C ARG A 921 -7.85 -15.73 -27.39
N PRO A 922 -7.86 -15.45 -26.08
CA PRO A 922 -6.63 -15.41 -25.28
C PRO A 922 -5.78 -16.66 -25.49
N GLY A 923 -4.52 -16.49 -25.92
CA GLY A 923 -3.57 -17.59 -26.14
C GLY A 923 -3.81 -18.45 -27.39
N ALA A 924 -4.83 -18.16 -28.20
CA ALA A 924 -5.12 -18.90 -29.44
C ALA A 924 -4.56 -18.17 -30.67
N GLU A 925 -4.04 -18.94 -31.64
CA GLU A 925 -3.59 -18.38 -32.94
C GLU A 925 -4.74 -18.21 -33.95
N GLY A 926 -5.83 -18.97 -33.78
CA GLY A 926 -6.98 -18.99 -34.68
C GLY A 926 -8.04 -17.93 -34.37
N VAL A 927 -8.92 -17.70 -35.35
CA VAL A 927 -10.08 -16.83 -35.23
C VAL A 927 -11.08 -17.31 -34.17
N ASP A 928 -11.69 -16.37 -33.46
CA ASP A 928 -12.88 -16.63 -32.65
C ASP A 928 -14.15 -16.37 -33.48
N ASP A 929 -14.63 -17.38 -34.19
CA ASP A 929 -15.82 -17.27 -35.04
C ASP A 929 -17.12 -16.92 -34.26
N THR A 930 -17.10 -16.92 -32.92
CA THR A 930 -18.25 -16.49 -32.10
C THR A 930 -18.20 -15.02 -31.73
N PHE A 931 -17.14 -14.30 -32.06
CA PHE A 931 -17.00 -12.88 -31.73
C PHE A 931 -17.74 -12.03 -32.76
N ASN A 932 -18.85 -11.42 -32.33
CA ASN A 932 -19.65 -10.50 -33.15
C ASN A 932 -19.83 -9.17 -32.42
N GLY A 933 -19.59 -8.07 -33.11
CA GLY A 933 -19.63 -6.74 -32.51
C GLY A 933 -19.02 -5.68 -33.41
N ASN A 934 -18.31 -4.72 -32.83
CA ASN A 934 -17.66 -3.63 -33.56
C ASN A 934 -16.17 -3.57 -33.23
N ILE A 935 -15.39 -3.01 -34.15
CA ILE A 935 -13.97 -2.71 -33.99
C ILE A 935 -13.67 -1.27 -34.37
N THR A 936 -12.98 -0.57 -33.48
CA THR A 936 -12.34 0.72 -33.74
C THR A 936 -10.94 0.48 -34.29
N VAL A 937 -10.69 0.88 -35.54
CA VAL A 937 -9.37 0.86 -36.19
C VAL A 937 -8.81 2.27 -36.20
N SER A 938 -7.66 2.49 -35.57
CA SER A 938 -7.01 3.80 -35.43
C SER A 938 -5.65 3.81 -36.13
N LEU A 939 -5.51 4.56 -37.21
CA LEU A 939 -4.23 4.82 -37.86
C LEU A 939 -3.66 6.13 -37.33
N ASN A 940 -2.53 6.06 -36.66
CA ASN A 940 -1.75 7.21 -36.22
C ASN A 940 -0.54 7.36 -37.13
N ASP A 941 -0.24 8.61 -37.49
CA ASP A 941 0.94 8.98 -38.26
C ASP A 941 2.24 8.59 -37.54
N ALA A 942 3.37 8.73 -38.21
CA ALA A 942 4.68 8.51 -37.64
C ALA A 942 4.89 9.35 -36.36
N ALA A 943 5.42 8.70 -35.33
CA ALA A 943 5.80 9.39 -34.10
C ALA A 943 6.95 10.36 -34.36
N ARG A 944 6.90 11.55 -33.75
CA ARG A 944 7.94 12.58 -33.91
C ARG A 944 8.81 12.71 -32.67
N THR A 945 10.08 13.02 -32.86
CA THR A 945 10.99 13.39 -31.77
C THR A 945 10.72 14.82 -31.36
N VAL A 946 10.43 15.05 -30.08
CA VAL A 946 10.25 16.36 -29.47
C VAL A 946 11.45 16.64 -28.57
N THR A 947 11.98 17.86 -28.65
CA THR A 947 13.05 18.32 -27.76
C THR A 947 12.63 19.61 -27.10
N VAL A 948 12.61 19.61 -25.77
CA VAL A 948 12.27 20.77 -24.94
C VAL A 948 13.46 21.12 -24.06
N ILE A 949 13.77 22.41 -23.97
CA ILE A 949 14.79 22.92 -23.05
C ILE A 949 14.06 23.37 -21.79
N ASP A 950 14.40 22.75 -20.66
CA ASP A 950 13.77 23.08 -19.39
C ASP A 950 14.22 24.46 -18.89
N THR A 951 13.41 25.03 -18.01
CA THR A 951 13.68 26.29 -17.31
C THR A 951 14.66 26.13 -16.15
N ASP A 952 15.11 24.90 -15.88
CA ASP A 952 16.00 24.57 -14.78
C ASP A 952 17.38 25.28 -14.85
N ILE A 953 18.15 25.16 -13.77
CA ILE A 953 19.48 25.77 -13.68
C ILE A 953 20.48 25.28 -14.74
N TYR A 954 20.32 24.06 -15.27
CA TYR A 954 21.21 23.48 -16.28
C TYR A 954 20.72 23.65 -17.72
N LYS A 955 19.52 24.19 -17.94
CA LYS A 955 18.85 24.19 -19.26
C LYS A 955 18.84 22.79 -19.87
N SER A 956 18.43 21.85 -19.04
CA SER A 956 18.40 20.42 -19.34
C SER A 956 17.60 20.17 -20.61
N ARG A 957 18.21 19.40 -21.52
CA ARG A 957 17.59 19.01 -22.78
C ARG A 957 16.76 17.75 -22.57
N ASN A 958 15.45 17.86 -22.68
CA ASN A 958 14.51 16.77 -22.60
C ASN A 958 14.11 16.29 -23.99
N THR A 959 14.37 15.03 -24.32
CA THR A 959 14.07 14.46 -25.65
C THR A 959 13.18 13.23 -25.51
N PHE A 960 12.06 13.20 -26.23
CA PHE A 960 11.12 12.07 -26.16
C PHE A 960 10.37 11.88 -27.49
N ARG A 961 9.75 10.71 -27.68
CA ARG A 961 8.91 10.45 -28.86
C ARG A 961 7.45 10.77 -28.56
N ARG A 962 6.87 11.70 -29.30
CA ARG A 962 5.42 11.98 -29.27
C ARG A 962 4.72 11.10 -30.29
N PRO A 963 3.66 10.34 -29.91
CA PRO A 963 2.82 9.64 -30.87
C PRO A 963 2.37 10.57 -32.00
N GLY A 964 2.38 10.07 -33.23
CA GLY A 964 1.85 10.82 -34.36
C GLY A 964 0.34 11.02 -34.20
N SER A 965 -0.17 12.04 -34.88
CA SER A 965 -1.59 12.37 -34.83
C SER A 965 -2.45 11.27 -35.45
N ALA A 966 -3.69 11.15 -35.00
CA ALA A 966 -4.64 10.22 -35.59
C ALA A 966 -4.99 10.69 -37.02
N LEU A 967 -4.67 9.87 -38.01
CA LEU A 967 -5.04 10.06 -39.42
C LEU A 967 -6.41 9.46 -39.71
N CYS A 968 -6.72 8.35 -39.05
CA CYS A 968 -8.05 7.77 -39.05
C CYS A 968 -8.32 7.16 -37.69
N ARG A 969 -9.56 7.22 -37.26
CA ARG A 969 -10.12 6.35 -36.23
C ARG A 969 -11.48 5.97 -36.75
N GLY A 970 -11.73 4.73 -37.16
CA GLY A 970 -13.00 4.34 -37.77
C GLY A 970 -13.58 3.15 -37.02
N SER A 971 -14.91 3.10 -36.92
CA SER A 971 -15.58 1.93 -36.36
C SER A 971 -16.23 1.08 -37.45
N PHE A 972 -16.02 -0.22 -37.37
CA PHE A 972 -16.41 -1.21 -38.38
C PHE A 972 -17.02 -2.43 -37.71
N LYS A 973 -17.80 -3.21 -38.45
CA LYS A 973 -18.40 -4.44 -37.93
C LYS A 973 -17.38 -5.57 -37.85
N VAL A 974 -17.51 -6.39 -36.81
CA VAL A 974 -16.87 -7.68 -36.67
C VAL A 974 -17.96 -8.75 -36.80
N GLU A 975 -17.84 -9.59 -37.82
CA GLU A 975 -18.76 -10.69 -38.11
C GLU A 975 -18.01 -12.01 -38.15
N ASN A 976 -18.44 -12.98 -37.36
CA ASN A 976 -17.77 -14.27 -37.18
C ASN A 976 -16.26 -14.10 -36.93
N GLY A 977 -15.91 -13.19 -36.02
CA GLY A 977 -14.54 -12.88 -35.65
C GLY A 977 -13.72 -12.14 -36.70
N ARG A 978 -14.28 -11.75 -37.87
CA ARG A 978 -13.54 -11.09 -38.96
C ARG A 978 -14.04 -9.68 -39.19
N PHE A 979 -13.15 -8.80 -39.64
CA PHE A 979 -13.49 -7.43 -39.99
C PHE A 979 -12.74 -6.94 -41.22
N THR A 980 -13.36 -5.99 -41.92
CA THR A 980 -12.74 -5.19 -42.97
C THR A 980 -13.08 -3.72 -42.70
N ALA A 981 -12.05 -2.89 -42.69
CA ALA A 981 -12.09 -1.47 -42.39
C ALA A 981 -11.62 -0.68 -43.60
N THR A 982 -12.43 0.26 -44.07
CA THR A 982 -12.14 1.10 -45.24
C THR A 982 -12.25 2.58 -44.87
N PHE A 983 -11.21 3.36 -45.14
CA PHE A 983 -11.17 4.79 -44.83
C PHE A 983 -10.26 5.57 -45.79
N VAL A 984 -10.39 6.90 -45.81
CA VAL A 984 -9.54 7.80 -46.61
C VAL A 984 -8.49 8.43 -45.70
N VAL A 985 -7.24 8.52 -46.17
CA VAL A 985 -6.16 9.20 -45.45
C VAL A 985 -6.28 10.72 -45.64
N PRO A 986 -6.22 11.55 -44.59
CA PRO A 986 -6.27 13.00 -44.71
C PRO A 986 -5.20 13.57 -45.64
N LYS A 987 -5.46 14.75 -46.20
CA LYS A 987 -4.48 15.50 -47.00
C LYS A 987 -3.25 15.89 -46.17
N ASP A 988 -3.50 16.27 -44.91
CA ASP A 988 -2.47 16.71 -43.99
C ASP A 988 -1.82 15.50 -43.30
N ILE A 989 -0.66 15.08 -43.80
CA ILE A 989 0.16 14.02 -43.22
C ILE A 989 1.56 14.55 -42.92
N SER A 990 2.34 13.81 -42.14
CA SER A 990 3.72 14.16 -41.80
C SER A 990 4.70 14.04 -42.98
N PHE A 991 4.31 13.38 -44.08
CA PHE A 991 5.19 12.99 -45.20
C PHE A 991 6.49 12.31 -44.71
N SER A 992 6.35 11.49 -43.66
CA SER A 992 7.46 10.79 -43.03
C SER A 992 7.64 9.41 -43.63
N LYS A 993 8.91 8.99 -43.79
CA LYS A 993 9.26 7.60 -44.13
C LYS A 993 9.34 6.69 -42.91
N GLU A 994 9.12 7.24 -41.71
CA GLU A 994 9.01 6.45 -40.49
C GLU A 994 7.68 5.67 -40.45
N LEU A 995 7.66 4.63 -39.62
CA LEU A 995 6.49 3.77 -39.48
C LEU A 995 5.36 4.47 -38.69
N ALA A 996 4.17 4.45 -39.28
CA ALA A 996 2.90 4.77 -38.65
C ALA A 996 2.43 3.59 -37.77
N SER A 997 1.52 3.87 -36.83
CA SER A 997 0.96 2.86 -35.92
C SER A 997 -0.52 2.66 -36.20
N LEU A 998 -0.94 1.41 -36.40
CA LEU A 998 -2.33 1.02 -36.59
C LEU A 998 -2.80 0.22 -35.38
N TYR A 999 -3.83 0.70 -34.69
CA TYR A 999 -4.42 0.08 -33.51
C TYR A 999 -5.80 -0.48 -33.83
N GLY A 1000 -6.16 -1.60 -33.20
CA GLY A 1000 -7.49 -2.18 -33.25
C GLY A 1000 -8.03 -2.38 -31.83
N TYR A 1001 -9.25 -1.92 -31.57
CA TYR A 1001 -9.99 -2.19 -30.34
C TYR A 1001 -11.37 -2.73 -30.70
N ALA A 1002 -11.65 -4.00 -30.37
CA ALA A 1002 -12.94 -4.61 -30.67
C ALA A 1002 -13.75 -4.85 -29.39
N ALA A 1003 -15.06 -4.65 -29.48
CA ALA A 1003 -16.00 -4.95 -28.41
C ALA A 1003 -17.14 -5.80 -28.99
N SER A 1004 -17.36 -6.98 -28.41
CA SER A 1004 -18.46 -7.86 -28.79
C SER A 1004 -19.78 -7.43 -28.15
N VAL A 1005 -20.89 -7.97 -28.65
CA VAL A 1005 -22.23 -7.78 -28.06
C VAL A 1005 -22.34 -8.33 -26.65
N ASP A 1006 -21.61 -9.42 -26.34
CA ASP A 1006 -21.57 -10.12 -25.06
C ASP A 1006 -20.38 -9.68 -24.16
N GLU A 1007 -19.87 -8.46 -24.37
CA GLU A 1007 -18.89 -7.79 -23.50
C GLU A 1007 -17.51 -8.46 -23.40
N ARG A 1008 -17.09 -9.11 -24.49
CA ARG A 1008 -15.69 -9.48 -24.72
C ARG A 1008 -14.98 -8.34 -25.43
N PHE A 1009 -13.74 -8.07 -25.04
CA PHE A 1009 -12.94 -6.97 -25.58
C PHE A 1009 -11.64 -7.49 -26.15
N ALA A 1010 -11.25 -6.98 -27.31
CA ALA A 1010 -9.99 -7.32 -27.97
C ALA A 1010 -9.16 -6.07 -28.25
N MET A 1011 -7.83 -6.21 -28.22
CA MET A 1011 -6.91 -5.17 -28.68
C MET A 1011 -5.79 -5.75 -29.54
N GLY A 1012 -5.19 -4.91 -30.37
CA GLY A 1012 -4.05 -5.28 -31.20
C GLY A 1012 -3.44 -4.06 -31.86
N SER A 1013 -2.19 -4.18 -32.31
CA SER A 1013 -1.55 -3.14 -33.10
C SER A 1013 -0.64 -3.72 -34.17
N THR A 1014 -0.31 -2.90 -35.16
CA THR A 1014 0.73 -3.16 -36.14
C THR A 1014 1.39 -1.86 -36.56
N ASN A 1015 2.70 -1.89 -36.83
CA ASN A 1015 3.49 -0.75 -37.29
C ASN A 1015 3.97 -0.93 -38.73
N ARG A 1016 3.23 -1.69 -39.55
CA ARG A 1016 3.59 -2.05 -40.93
C ARG A 1016 3.08 -1.06 -41.97
N VAL A 1017 2.93 0.21 -41.61
CA VAL A 1017 2.39 1.25 -42.48
C VAL A 1017 3.39 2.39 -42.58
N VAL A 1018 3.67 2.84 -43.79
CA VAL A 1018 4.35 4.11 -44.07
C VAL A 1018 3.33 5.03 -44.73
N VAL A 1019 3.28 6.29 -44.29
CA VAL A 1019 2.34 7.27 -44.83
C VAL A 1019 3.12 8.33 -45.60
N ASP A 1020 3.24 8.13 -46.91
CA ASP A 1020 4.01 9.00 -47.81
C ASP A 1020 3.36 9.12 -49.20
N GLY A 1021 3.55 10.28 -49.83
CA GLY A 1021 2.95 10.64 -51.12
C GLY A 1021 1.49 11.10 -51.02
N VAL A 1022 0.95 11.52 -52.17
CA VAL A 1022 -0.43 12.03 -52.32
C VAL A 1022 -1.06 11.35 -53.53
N THR A 1023 -2.32 10.93 -53.39
CA THR A 1023 -3.13 10.37 -54.47
C THR A 1023 -3.87 11.48 -55.21
N ASP A 1024 -3.89 11.45 -56.55
CA ASP A 1024 -4.72 12.36 -57.34
C ASP A 1024 -6.20 12.00 -57.22
N VAL A 1025 -7.03 12.95 -56.76
CA VAL A 1025 -8.49 12.80 -56.66
C VAL A 1025 -9.16 13.67 -57.71
N ALA A 1026 -9.98 13.07 -58.57
CA ALA A 1026 -10.83 13.79 -59.51
C ALA A 1026 -12.06 14.34 -58.78
N ASP A 1027 -12.30 15.66 -58.89
CA ASP A 1027 -13.43 16.39 -58.31
C ASP A 1027 -13.59 16.27 -56.77
N PRO A 1028 -12.71 16.90 -55.97
CA PRO A 1028 -12.86 16.92 -54.51
C PRO A 1028 -14.11 17.70 -54.08
N GLU A 1029 -14.80 17.20 -53.05
CA GLU A 1029 -15.94 17.88 -52.39
C GLU A 1029 -15.50 19.23 -51.81
N ALA A 1030 -16.42 20.20 -51.74
CA ALA A 1030 -16.14 21.58 -51.28
C ALA A 1030 -16.90 21.99 -50.01
N ASP A 1031 -17.76 21.12 -49.49
CA ASP A 1031 -18.49 21.37 -48.24
C ASP A 1031 -17.58 21.03 -47.05
N GLY A 1032 -17.67 21.81 -45.96
CA GLY A 1032 -16.96 21.52 -44.72
C GLY A 1032 -17.82 20.72 -43.72
N PRO A 1033 -17.25 20.36 -42.55
CA PRO A 1033 -17.92 19.47 -41.60
C PRO A 1033 -19.16 20.11 -40.94
N ASP A 1034 -20.21 19.31 -40.69
CA ASP A 1034 -21.32 19.66 -39.78
C ASP A 1034 -20.79 19.74 -38.35
N ILE A 1035 -21.02 20.86 -37.66
CA ILE A 1035 -20.51 21.13 -36.32
C ILE A 1035 -21.68 21.36 -35.34
N ARG A 1036 -21.74 20.56 -34.28
CA ARG A 1036 -22.68 20.76 -33.16
C ARG A 1036 -21.91 20.94 -31.86
N VAL A 1037 -22.13 22.10 -31.24
CA VAL A 1037 -21.42 22.50 -30.02
C VAL A 1037 -22.36 22.45 -28.82
N TYR A 1038 -21.98 21.66 -27.83
CA TYR A 1038 -22.66 21.53 -26.55
C TYR A 1038 -21.72 21.84 -25.39
N VAL A 1039 -22.30 22.20 -24.26
CA VAL A 1039 -21.55 22.53 -23.04
C VAL A 1039 -22.18 21.76 -21.89
N ASP A 1040 -21.35 20.99 -21.16
CA ASP A 1040 -21.67 20.00 -20.11
C ASP A 1040 -22.52 18.79 -20.54
N SER A 1041 -23.52 18.98 -21.39
CA SER A 1041 -24.47 17.95 -21.77
C SER A 1041 -24.92 18.09 -23.20
N ARG A 1042 -25.15 16.99 -23.93
CA ARG A 1042 -25.80 17.02 -25.26
C ARG A 1042 -27.27 17.43 -25.20
N LYS A 1043 -27.86 17.53 -24.00
CA LYS A 1043 -29.17 18.15 -23.76
C LYS A 1043 -29.09 19.70 -23.70
N PHE A 1044 -27.89 20.26 -23.77
CA PHE A 1044 -27.65 21.70 -23.73
C PHE A 1044 -28.41 22.45 -24.82
N VAL A 1045 -28.98 23.59 -24.44
CA VAL A 1045 -29.59 24.56 -25.36
C VAL A 1045 -28.82 25.88 -25.31
N PRO A 1046 -28.62 26.58 -26.44
CA PRO A 1046 -27.93 27.87 -26.47
C PRO A 1046 -28.54 28.88 -25.49
N GLY A 1047 -27.69 29.57 -24.74
CA GLY A 1047 -28.05 30.50 -23.67
C GLY A 1047 -28.24 29.83 -22.30
N GLY A 1048 -28.22 28.49 -22.25
CA GLY A 1048 -28.40 27.72 -21.03
C GLY A 1048 -27.31 27.95 -19.98
N ILE A 1049 -27.67 27.67 -18.74
CA ILE A 1049 -26.76 27.74 -17.60
C ILE A 1049 -25.89 26.49 -17.58
N VAL A 1050 -24.60 26.66 -17.31
CA VAL A 1050 -23.62 25.58 -17.19
C VAL A 1050 -22.83 25.74 -15.90
N ARG A 1051 -22.10 24.71 -15.50
CA ARG A 1051 -21.30 24.76 -14.26
C ARG A 1051 -20.01 25.58 -14.45
N PRO A 1052 -19.39 26.03 -13.34
CA PRO A 1052 -18.01 26.50 -13.38
C PRO A 1052 -17.09 25.43 -13.96
N ASN A 1053 -16.16 25.85 -14.81
CA ASN A 1053 -15.28 24.98 -15.59
C ASN A 1053 -16.05 23.91 -16.38
N PRO A 1054 -16.83 24.24 -17.42
CA PRO A 1054 -17.69 23.27 -18.09
C PRO A 1054 -16.89 22.30 -19.00
N VAL A 1055 -17.52 21.17 -19.37
CA VAL A 1055 -16.99 20.30 -20.44
C VAL A 1055 -17.53 20.78 -21.78
N LEU A 1056 -16.65 21.23 -22.67
CA LEU A 1056 -17.01 21.49 -24.07
C LEU A 1056 -17.13 20.15 -24.81
N ILE A 1057 -18.23 19.94 -25.52
CA ILE A 1057 -18.50 18.76 -26.33
C ILE A 1057 -18.78 19.23 -27.76
N VAL A 1058 -17.96 18.81 -28.71
CA VAL A 1058 -18.10 19.17 -30.12
C VAL A 1058 -18.33 17.91 -30.94
N ASP A 1059 -19.55 17.71 -31.42
CA ASP A 1059 -19.85 16.64 -32.38
C ASP A 1059 -19.60 17.16 -33.80
N LEU A 1060 -18.86 16.39 -34.60
CA LEU A 1060 -18.47 16.70 -35.98
C LEU A 1060 -18.91 15.56 -36.91
N ALA A 1061 -19.36 15.87 -38.11
CA ALA A 1061 -19.66 14.88 -39.14
C ALA A 1061 -19.36 15.43 -40.55
N ASP A 1062 -18.76 14.60 -41.40
CA ASP A 1062 -18.41 14.98 -42.77
C ASP A 1062 -18.37 13.76 -43.69
N GLN A 1063 -18.78 13.87 -44.96
CA GLN A 1063 -18.82 12.71 -45.87
C GLN A 1063 -17.44 12.11 -46.15
N THR A 1064 -16.42 12.94 -46.14
CA THR A 1064 -15.04 12.59 -46.46
C THR A 1064 -14.25 12.25 -45.20
N GLY A 1065 -14.71 12.75 -44.05
CA GLY A 1065 -14.15 12.52 -42.72
C GLY A 1065 -13.61 13.82 -42.12
N ILE A 1066 -13.31 13.80 -40.83
CA ILE A 1066 -12.78 14.98 -40.12
C ILE A 1066 -11.26 14.96 -40.18
N ASN A 1067 -10.64 16.10 -40.49
CA ASN A 1067 -9.19 16.26 -40.35
C ASN A 1067 -8.83 16.40 -38.87
N THR A 1068 -8.20 15.36 -38.36
CA THR A 1068 -7.79 15.22 -36.96
C THR A 1068 -6.27 15.23 -36.81
N THR A 1069 -5.57 15.66 -37.85
CA THR A 1069 -4.12 15.48 -37.93
C THR A 1069 -3.38 16.56 -37.15
N GLY A 1070 -3.87 17.79 -37.12
CA GLY A 1070 -3.12 18.91 -36.51
C GLY A 1070 -1.70 19.09 -37.05
N VAL A 1071 -1.37 18.43 -38.18
CA VAL A 1071 -0.09 18.55 -38.89
C VAL A 1071 -0.18 19.70 -39.90
N GLY A 1072 -1.36 19.91 -40.49
CA GLY A 1072 -1.65 21.07 -41.32
C GLY A 1072 -1.62 22.36 -40.50
N ILE A 1073 -0.84 23.34 -40.95
CA ILE A 1073 -0.74 24.65 -40.30
C ILE A 1073 -2.13 25.31 -40.33
N GLY A 1074 -2.74 25.48 -39.15
CA GLY A 1074 -4.04 26.13 -38.99
C GLY A 1074 -5.27 25.22 -39.21
N HIS A 1075 -5.07 23.91 -39.38
CA HIS A 1075 -6.15 22.95 -39.60
C HIS A 1075 -6.57 22.16 -38.34
N ASP A 1076 -6.30 22.73 -37.16
CA ASP A 1076 -6.76 22.16 -35.90
C ASP A 1076 -8.28 22.31 -35.70
N ILE A 1077 -8.88 21.36 -34.96
CA ILE A 1077 -10.18 21.58 -34.34
C ILE A 1077 -9.94 22.55 -33.18
N THR A 1078 -10.53 23.75 -33.26
CA THR A 1078 -10.26 24.83 -32.30
C THR A 1078 -11.53 25.36 -31.67
N ALA A 1079 -11.43 25.82 -30.43
CA ALA A 1079 -12.49 26.55 -29.75
C ALA A 1079 -11.96 27.90 -29.24
N GLN A 1080 -12.63 28.98 -29.63
CA GLN A 1080 -12.32 30.33 -29.20
C GLN A 1080 -13.43 30.85 -28.30
N PHE A 1081 -13.09 31.22 -27.07
CA PHE A 1081 -14.03 31.78 -26.10
C PHE A 1081 -14.01 33.31 -26.12
N ASN A 1082 -15.18 33.94 -26.12
CA ASN A 1082 -15.34 35.41 -26.00
C ASN A 1082 -14.52 36.24 -27.00
N ASN A 1083 -14.25 35.69 -28.20
CA ASN A 1083 -13.33 36.27 -29.20
C ASN A 1083 -11.93 36.60 -28.63
N SER A 1084 -11.48 35.86 -27.61
CA SER A 1084 -10.16 36.05 -27.00
C SER A 1084 -9.04 35.66 -27.97
N SER A 1085 -7.85 36.20 -27.76
CA SER A 1085 -6.65 35.76 -28.50
C SER A 1085 -6.18 34.36 -28.12
N SER A 1086 -6.71 33.78 -27.04
CA SER A 1086 -6.44 32.41 -26.63
C SER A 1086 -7.34 31.43 -27.39
N ILE A 1087 -6.73 30.41 -28.01
CA ILE A 1087 -7.42 29.38 -28.77
C ILE A 1087 -7.20 28.04 -28.07
N GLU A 1088 -8.29 27.37 -27.71
CA GLU A 1088 -8.24 26.01 -27.20
C GLU A 1088 -8.12 25.02 -28.35
N ILE A 1089 -7.04 24.26 -28.39
CA ILE A 1089 -6.85 23.17 -29.36
C ILE A 1089 -7.59 21.93 -28.86
N LEU A 1090 -8.54 21.44 -29.66
CA LEU A 1090 -9.38 20.28 -29.37
C LEU A 1090 -8.97 19.02 -30.16
N THR A 1091 -8.16 19.15 -31.21
CA THR A 1091 -7.71 18.05 -32.07
C THR A 1091 -7.26 16.80 -31.28
N PRO A 1092 -6.41 16.91 -30.23
CA PRO A 1092 -5.96 15.75 -29.44
C PRO A 1092 -7.06 15.06 -28.59
N THR A 1093 -8.23 15.68 -28.50
CA THR A 1093 -9.38 15.17 -27.73
C THR A 1093 -10.45 14.55 -28.63
N PHE A 1094 -10.30 14.64 -29.95
CA PHE A 1094 -11.28 14.11 -30.89
C PHE A 1094 -11.26 12.58 -30.92
N THR A 1095 -12.47 12.02 -30.87
CA THR A 1095 -12.74 10.59 -30.93
C THR A 1095 -13.82 10.37 -31.97
N THR A 1096 -13.58 9.53 -32.96
CA THR A 1096 -14.61 9.22 -33.96
C THR A 1096 -15.71 8.34 -33.39
N SER A 1097 -16.87 8.40 -34.03
CA SER A 1097 -18.06 7.68 -33.63
C SER A 1097 -17.88 6.18 -33.85
N ILE A 1098 -18.37 5.42 -32.86
CA ILE A 1098 -18.42 3.95 -32.90
C ILE A 1098 -19.45 3.46 -33.93
N GLU A 1099 -20.38 4.30 -34.37
CA GLU A 1099 -21.40 3.91 -35.34
C GLU A 1099 -21.13 4.46 -36.75
N ASN A 1100 -20.36 5.55 -36.84
CA ASN A 1100 -20.11 6.22 -38.11
C ASN A 1100 -18.66 6.69 -38.22
N PRO A 1101 -17.81 6.08 -39.06
CA PRO A 1101 -16.40 6.48 -39.24
C PRO A 1101 -16.24 7.89 -39.83
N ARG A 1102 -17.33 8.49 -40.31
CA ARG A 1102 -17.42 9.84 -40.87
C ARG A 1102 -17.90 10.89 -39.85
N ALA A 1103 -18.05 10.51 -38.59
CA ALA A 1103 -18.45 11.41 -37.51
C ALA A 1103 -17.60 11.18 -36.26
N GLY A 1104 -17.66 12.10 -35.30
CA GLY A 1104 -16.95 11.97 -34.02
C GLY A 1104 -17.24 13.12 -33.06
N THR A 1105 -16.57 13.09 -31.92
CA THR A 1105 -16.70 14.05 -30.85
C THR A 1105 -15.32 14.45 -30.30
N ALA A 1106 -15.07 15.75 -30.18
CA ALA A 1106 -14.01 16.30 -29.34
C ALA A 1106 -14.57 16.75 -27.98
N GLN A 1107 -13.87 16.44 -26.89
CA GLN A 1107 -14.31 16.82 -25.54
C GLN A 1107 -13.14 17.37 -24.72
N LYS A 1108 -13.32 18.54 -24.09
CA LYS A 1108 -12.30 19.14 -23.22
C LYS A 1108 -12.95 19.85 -22.04
N GLN A 1109 -12.40 19.63 -20.84
CA GLN A 1109 -12.75 20.46 -19.68
C GLN A 1109 -12.14 21.85 -19.86
N ILE A 1110 -12.96 22.89 -19.78
CA ILE A 1110 -12.54 24.28 -19.98
C ILE A 1110 -12.40 24.94 -18.61
N PHE A 1111 -11.30 25.67 -18.40
CA PHE A 1111 -11.00 26.31 -17.12
C PHE A 1111 -10.84 27.84 -17.28
N GLY A 1112 -10.95 28.57 -16.17
CA GLY A 1112 -10.61 29.99 -16.13
C GLY A 1112 -11.67 30.94 -16.72
N LEU A 1113 -12.86 30.43 -17.05
CA LEU A 1113 -14.00 31.28 -17.40
C LEU A 1113 -14.61 31.87 -16.12
N GLY A 1114 -14.72 33.21 -16.07
CA GLY A 1114 -15.39 33.92 -14.97
C GLY A 1114 -16.91 33.70 -14.96
N SER A 1115 -17.62 34.28 -14.00
CA SER A 1115 -19.09 34.31 -14.03
C SER A 1115 -19.61 35.27 -15.11
N GLY A 1116 -20.69 34.89 -15.80
CA GLY A 1116 -21.33 35.74 -16.82
C GLY A 1116 -21.75 34.96 -18.06
N MET A 1117 -22.11 35.71 -19.10
CA MET A 1117 -22.37 35.15 -20.43
C MET A 1117 -21.05 34.93 -21.17
N HIS A 1118 -20.92 33.77 -21.81
CA HIS A 1118 -19.78 33.40 -22.62
C HIS A 1118 -20.24 32.96 -24.01
N THR A 1119 -19.41 33.23 -25.01
CA THR A 1119 -19.54 32.66 -26.35
C THR A 1119 -18.40 31.69 -26.60
N VAL A 1120 -18.67 30.62 -27.34
CA VAL A 1120 -17.65 29.72 -27.88
C VAL A 1120 -17.87 29.58 -29.38
N THR A 1121 -16.82 29.81 -30.16
CA THR A 1121 -16.78 29.59 -31.60
C THR A 1121 -15.86 28.42 -31.88
N VAL A 1122 -16.39 27.38 -32.50
CA VAL A 1122 -15.64 26.19 -32.88
C VAL A 1122 -15.37 26.21 -34.37
N GLN A 1123 -14.14 25.88 -34.77
CA GLN A 1123 -13.74 25.70 -36.15
C GLN A 1123 -13.19 24.29 -36.35
N ALA A 1124 -13.58 23.63 -37.44
CA ALA A 1124 -13.10 22.30 -37.80
C ALA A 1124 -12.94 22.18 -39.32
N TRP A 1125 -12.18 21.15 -39.74
CA TRP A 1125 -11.81 20.90 -41.12
C TRP A 1125 -12.13 19.45 -41.51
N ASP A 1126 -12.48 19.22 -42.78
CA ASP A 1126 -12.60 17.87 -43.35
C ASP A 1126 -11.25 17.34 -43.88
N VAL A 1127 -11.19 16.08 -44.34
CA VAL A 1127 -9.95 15.47 -44.87
C VAL A 1127 -9.38 16.14 -46.13
N PHE A 1128 -10.18 16.93 -46.86
CA PHE A 1128 -9.77 17.70 -48.04
C PHE A 1128 -9.34 19.14 -47.69
N ASN A 1129 -9.42 19.52 -46.42
CA ASN A 1129 -9.18 20.86 -45.88
C ASN A 1129 -10.25 21.89 -46.26
N ASN A 1130 -11.51 21.48 -46.33
CA ASN A 1130 -12.68 22.38 -46.30
C ASN A 1130 -13.03 22.71 -44.84
N VAL A 1131 -13.39 23.97 -44.57
CA VAL A 1131 -13.59 24.51 -43.21
C VAL A 1131 -15.05 24.78 -42.90
N SER A 1132 -15.45 24.59 -41.65
CA SER A 1132 -16.71 25.09 -41.12
C SER A 1132 -16.52 25.69 -39.72
N GLN A 1133 -17.43 26.59 -39.35
CA GLN A 1133 -17.46 27.22 -38.03
C GLN A 1133 -18.87 27.21 -37.44
N HIS A 1134 -18.98 27.01 -36.13
CA HIS A 1134 -20.24 27.11 -35.40
C HIS A 1134 -20.03 27.78 -34.05
N SER A 1135 -20.94 28.69 -33.69
CA SER A 1135 -20.88 29.41 -32.41
C SER A 1135 -22.10 29.08 -31.54
N THR A 1136 -21.88 28.99 -30.23
CA THR A 1136 -22.96 28.95 -29.24
C THR A 1136 -22.63 29.87 -28.07
N MET A 1137 -23.61 30.12 -27.20
CA MET A 1137 -23.44 30.93 -26.00
C MET A 1137 -23.99 30.21 -24.77
N PHE A 1138 -23.41 30.44 -23.60
CA PHE A 1138 -23.82 29.84 -22.34
C PHE A 1138 -23.57 30.80 -21.18
N ARG A 1139 -24.18 30.53 -20.03
CA ARG A 1139 -24.04 31.36 -18.82
C ARG A 1139 -23.40 30.58 -17.67
N ILE A 1140 -22.34 31.13 -17.09
CA ILE A 1140 -21.79 30.65 -15.81
C ILE A 1140 -22.37 31.53 -14.68
N PRO A 1141 -23.04 30.95 -13.67
CA PRO A 1141 -23.66 31.72 -12.59
C PRO A 1141 -22.61 32.36 -11.66
N GLY A 1142 -22.99 33.46 -11.00
CA GLY A 1142 -22.14 34.13 -10.01
C GLY A 1142 -22.17 33.45 -8.64
N PRO A 1143 -21.26 33.82 -7.70
CA PRO A 1143 -21.19 33.23 -6.36
C PRO A 1143 -22.48 33.37 -5.53
N SER A 1144 -23.28 34.41 -5.77
CA SER A 1144 -24.59 34.62 -5.14
C SER A 1144 -25.74 33.81 -5.76
N ASP A 1145 -25.49 33.16 -6.90
CA ASP A 1145 -26.47 32.41 -7.70
C ASP A 1145 -26.18 30.90 -7.67
N ALA A 1146 -25.50 30.42 -6.64
CA ALA A 1146 -24.74 29.15 -6.61
C ALA A 1146 -25.51 27.91 -7.14
N ILE A 1147 -26.83 27.89 -6.99
CA ILE A 1147 -27.70 26.88 -7.59
C ILE A 1147 -28.86 27.59 -8.31
N VAL A 1148 -28.71 27.80 -9.63
CA VAL A 1148 -29.84 28.24 -10.45
C VAL A 1148 -30.61 27.02 -10.93
N THR A 1149 -31.86 26.91 -10.50
CA THR A 1149 -32.81 25.97 -11.10
C THR A 1149 -33.79 26.69 -12.00
N GLU A 1150 -33.69 26.44 -13.30
CA GLU A 1150 -34.72 26.84 -14.27
C GLU A 1150 -35.57 25.64 -14.66
N GLY A 1151 -36.88 25.89 -14.83
CA GLY A 1151 -37.80 24.98 -15.50
C GLY A 1151 -37.95 23.61 -14.85
N LEU A 1152 -38.58 23.52 -13.67
CA LEU A 1152 -39.13 22.23 -13.24
C LEU A 1152 -40.36 21.92 -14.09
N PHE A 1153 -40.20 21.02 -15.06
CA PHE A 1153 -41.28 20.55 -15.92
C PHE A 1153 -41.36 19.03 -15.89
N ASN A 1154 -42.52 18.49 -16.21
CA ASN A 1154 -42.73 17.05 -16.16
C ASN A 1154 -43.38 16.53 -17.45
N PHE A 1155 -43.02 15.30 -17.82
CA PHE A 1155 -43.58 14.63 -19.00
C PHE A 1155 -43.72 13.11 -18.75
N PRO A 1156 -44.85 12.48 -19.12
CA PRO A 1156 -46.08 13.12 -19.61
C PRO A 1156 -46.75 14.00 -18.54
N ASN A 1157 -47.46 15.06 -18.96
CA ASN A 1157 -48.32 15.88 -18.10
C ASN A 1157 -49.56 16.32 -18.89
N PRO A 1158 -50.77 15.86 -18.55
CA PRO A 1158 -51.09 14.94 -17.46
C PRO A 1158 -50.51 13.52 -17.65
N PHE A 1159 -50.34 12.78 -16.55
CA PHE A 1159 -49.89 11.38 -16.54
C PHE A 1159 -50.89 10.47 -15.80
N SER A 1160 -50.87 9.17 -16.10
CA SER A 1160 -51.76 8.17 -15.48
C SER A 1160 -51.04 7.11 -14.64
N SER A 1161 -49.83 6.74 -15.03
CA SER A 1161 -48.98 5.76 -14.31
C SER A 1161 -47.78 6.42 -13.65
N SER A 1162 -46.98 7.17 -14.41
CA SER A 1162 -45.76 7.82 -13.93
C SER A 1162 -45.44 9.06 -14.76
N THR A 1163 -44.76 10.01 -14.15
CA THR A 1163 -44.20 11.18 -14.84
C THR A 1163 -42.72 11.30 -14.52
N THR A 1164 -41.93 11.75 -15.50
CA THR A 1164 -40.55 12.19 -15.26
C THR A 1164 -40.56 13.69 -14.99
N ILE A 1165 -40.03 14.11 -13.85
CA ILE A 1165 -39.83 15.48 -13.42
C ILE A 1165 -38.39 15.87 -13.79
N ARG A 1166 -38.22 16.88 -14.63
CA ARG A 1166 -36.93 17.36 -15.10
C ARG A 1166 -36.66 18.76 -14.57
N PHE A 1167 -35.42 19.05 -14.18
CA PHE A 1167 -34.98 20.39 -13.81
C PHE A 1167 -33.52 20.63 -14.22
N THR A 1168 -33.16 21.88 -14.49
CA THR A 1168 -31.78 22.30 -14.80
C THR A 1168 -31.06 22.75 -13.52
N HIS A 1169 -29.76 22.55 -13.40
CA HIS A 1169 -28.94 22.96 -12.26
C HIS A 1169 -27.50 23.33 -12.68
N SER A 1170 -26.85 24.15 -11.85
CA SER A 1170 -25.43 24.53 -11.99
C SER A 1170 -24.49 23.86 -10.97
N SER A 1171 -25.03 23.01 -10.08
CA SER A 1171 -24.28 22.40 -8.97
C SER A 1171 -23.21 21.39 -9.43
N GLN A 1172 -22.09 21.36 -8.68
CA GLN A 1172 -21.03 20.37 -8.84
C GLN A 1172 -21.47 19.01 -8.25
N ARG A 1173 -21.05 17.90 -8.88
CA ARG A 1173 -21.52 16.55 -8.53
C ARG A 1173 -20.58 15.82 -7.57
N PRO A 1174 -21.09 14.81 -6.84
CA PRO A 1174 -22.52 14.60 -6.56
C PRO A 1174 -23.04 15.67 -5.60
N PHE A 1175 -24.33 16.00 -5.66
CA PHE A 1175 -24.99 16.90 -4.69
C PHE A 1175 -26.33 16.34 -4.25
N SER A 1176 -26.79 16.78 -3.09
CA SER A 1176 -28.01 16.25 -2.47
C SER A 1176 -29.25 16.98 -3.00
N ALA A 1177 -30.30 16.23 -3.29
CA ALA A 1177 -31.61 16.75 -3.65
C ALA A 1177 -32.72 16.06 -2.84
N THR A 1178 -33.85 16.73 -2.67
CA THR A 1178 -35.06 16.16 -2.06
C THR A 1178 -36.24 16.51 -2.93
N LEU A 1179 -36.95 15.51 -3.44
CA LEU A 1179 -38.25 15.69 -4.09
C LEU A 1179 -39.32 15.74 -3.02
N LEU A 1180 -40.13 16.80 -3.04
CA LEU A 1180 -41.28 17.03 -2.18
C LEU A 1180 -42.51 17.14 -3.08
N ILE A 1181 -43.54 16.33 -2.84
CA ILE A 1181 -44.82 16.42 -3.56
C ILE A 1181 -45.92 16.84 -2.58
N TYR A 1182 -46.70 17.87 -2.95
CA TYR A 1182 -47.82 18.38 -2.17
C TYR A 1182 -49.14 18.32 -2.95
N ASP A 1183 -50.26 18.15 -2.25
CA ASP A 1183 -51.60 18.39 -2.81
C ASP A 1183 -51.91 19.89 -2.93
N LEU A 1184 -53.11 20.25 -3.42
CA LEU A 1184 -53.56 21.64 -3.53
C LEU A 1184 -53.87 22.29 -2.17
N GLN A 1185 -54.00 21.51 -1.10
CA GLN A 1185 -54.24 21.99 0.26
C GLN A 1185 -52.92 22.25 1.01
N GLY A 1186 -51.78 21.89 0.42
CA GLY A 1186 -50.44 22.04 1.01
C GLY A 1186 -50.03 20.84 1.88
N THR A 1187 -50.78 19.73 1.86
CA THR A 1187 -50.40 18.49 2.54
C THR A 1187 -49.30 17.79 1.75
N MET A 1188 -48.21 17.41 2.42
CA MET A 1188 -47.11 16.66 1.80
C MET A 1188 -47.53 15.19 1.60
N LEU A 1189 -47.35 14.66 0.40
CA LEU A 1189 -47.58 13.24 0.06
C LEU A 1189 -46.30 12.43 -0.02
N LEU A 1190 -45.17 13.06 -0.39
CA LEU A 1190 -43.91 12.37 -0.62
C LEU A 1190 -42.74 13.29 -0.28
N GLU A 1191 -41.86 12.85 0.60
CA GLU A 1191 -40.50 13.35 0.72
C GLU A 1191 -39.51 12.24 0.29
N ARG A 1192 -38.75 12.50 -0.77
CA ARG A 1192 -37.75 11.55 -1.28
C ARG A 1192 -36.38 12.20 -1.41
N PRO A 1193 -35.46 11.97 -0.46
CA PRO A 1193 -34.07 12.38 -0.60
C PRO A 1193 -33.39 11.55 -1.70
N MET A 1194 -32.46 12.16 -2.43
CA MET A 1194 -31.69 11.54 -3.50
C MET A 1194 -30.35 12.25 -3.71
N THR A 1195 -29.42 11.56 -4.35
CA THR A 1195 -28.16 12.13 -4.81
C THR A 1195 -28.22 12.31 -6.32
N ILE A 1196 -27.92 13.51 -6.80
CA ILE A 1196 -27.94 13.83 -8.23
C ILE A 1196 -26.50 13.83 -8.75
N SER A 1197 -26.29 13.00 -9.78
CA SER A 1197 -25.02 12.88 -10.49
C SER A 1197 -25.15 13.26 -11.97
N ASP A 1198 -26.29 13.82 -12.41
CA ASP A 1198 -26.50 14.30 -13.78
C ASP A 1198 -25.78 15.63 -14.05
N MET A 1199 -25.44 15.88 -15.32
CA MET A 1199 -24.73 17.10 -15.76
C MET A 1199 -25.76 18.06 -16.30
N GLN A 1200 -25.83 19.27 -15.72
CA GLN A 1200 -26.73 20.37 -16.11
C GLN A 1200 -28.23 20.09 -15.92
N THR A 1201 -28.73 18.89 -16.19
CA THR A 1201 -30.17 18.57 -16.18
C THR A 1201 -30.41 17.21 -15.54
N ALA A 1202 -31.24 17.16 -14.51
CA ALA A 1202 -31.55 15.95 -13.76
C ALA A 1202 -33.01 15.51 -13.95
N ASP A 1203 -33.21 14.20 -14.01
CA ASP A 1203 -34.50 13.54 -14.24
C ASP A 1203 -34.92 12.71 -13.02
N ILE A 1204 -36.13 12.95 -12.52
CA ILE A 1204 -36.68 12.29 -11.33
C ILE A 1204 -38.03 11.67 -11.69
N VAL A 1205 -38.16 10.35 -11.61
CA VAL A 1205 -39.44 9.66 -11.89
C VAL A 1205 -40.32 9.62 -10.63
N TRP A 1206 -41.58 10.04 -10.76
CA TRP A 1206 -42.63 9.81 -9.77
C TRP A 1206 -43.73 8.93 -10.37
N ASP A 1207 -44.13 7.90 -9.64
CA ASP A 1207 -45.12 6.89 -10.03
C ASP A 1207 -46.53 7.17 -9.49
N GLY A 1208 -46.75 8.40 -8.98
CA GLY A 1208 -48.05 8.80 -8.44
C GLY A 1208 -48.41 8.11 -7.13
N ARG A 1209 -47.43 7.66 -6.34
CA ARG A 1209 -47.65 7.09 -4.99
C ARG A 1209 -47.17 8.03 -3.88
N ASP A 1210 -47.77 7.91 -2.70
CA ASP A 1210 -47.34 8.57 -1.48
C ASP A 1210 -46.25 7.77 -0.73
N GLU A 1211 -45.79 8.25 0.43
CA GLU A 1211 -44.77 7.58 1.26
C GLU A 1211 -45.16 6.18 1.76
N SER A 1212 -46.46 5.90 1.90
CA SER A 1212 -46.96 4.59 2.34
C SER A 1212 -47.06 3.59 1.18
N GLY A 1213 -46.76 4.04 -0.05
CA GLY A 1213 -46.91 3.27 -1.28
C GLY A 1213 -48.34 3.25 -1.79
N ASP A 1214 -49.26 4.02 -1.16
CA ASP A 1214 -50.63 4.13 -1.61
C ASP A 1214 -50.72 5.06 -2.82
N MET A 1215 -51.71 4.80 -3.66
CA MET A 1215 -51.86 5.53 -4.91
C MET A 1215 -52.50 6.89 -4.66
N ALA A 1216 -51.87 7.96 -5.16
CA ALA A 1216 -52.41 9.30 -5.13
C ALA A 1216 -53.69 9.40 -6.01
N GLN A 1217 -54.63 10.24 -5.58
CA GLN A 1217 -55.89 10.47 -6.29
C GLN A 1217 -55.68 11.25 -7.61
N SER A 1218 -56.64 11.17 -8.53
CA SER A 1218 -56.63 12.04 -9.71
C SER A 1218 -56.72 13.51 -9.25
N GLY A 1219 -55.79 14.36 -9.71
CA GLY A 1219 -55.68 15.72 -9.20
C GLY A 1219 -54.42 16.45 -9.65
N MET A 1220 -54.31 17.70 -9.22
CA MET A 1220 -53.12 18.52 -9.44
C MET A 1220 -52.25 18.49 -8.18
N TYR A 1221 -50.95 18.36 -8.38
CA TYR A 1221 -49.94 18.27 -7.33
C TYR A 1221 -48.85 19.31 -7.56
N GLN A 1222 -48.24 19.81 -6.49
CA GLN A 1222 -47.07 20.67 -6.56
C GLN A 1222 -45.82 19.85 -6.26
N ALA A 1223 -44.90 19.80 -7.21
CA ALA A 1223 -43.56 19.26 -7.01
C ALA A 1223 -42.61 20.38 -6.61
N VAL A 1224 -41.80 20.13 -5.59
CA VAL A 1224 -40.69 20.98 -5.18
C VAL A 1224 -39.44 20.11 -5.09
N VAL A 1225 -38.37 20.52 -5.75
CA VAL A 1225 -37.05 19.90 -5.61
C VAL A 1225 -36.18 20.84 -4.80
N ARG A 1226 -35.83 20.44 -3.59
CA ARG A 1226 -34.87 21.13 -2.71
C ARG A 1226 -33.47 20.60 -3.00
N LEU A 1227 -32.52 21.46 -3.33
CA LEU A 1227 -31.14 21.12 -3.65
C LEU A 1227 -30.24 21.66 -2.54
N VAL A 1228 -29.23 20.88 -2.16
CA VAL A 1228 -28.20 21.26 -1.18
C VAL A 1228 -26.83 20.99 -1.82
N ASP A 1229 -26.02 22.03 -1.99
CA ASP A 1229 -24.65 21.86 -2.47
C ASP A 1229 -23.69 21.40 -1.35
N ALA A 1230 -22.42 21.22 -1.70
CA ALA A 1230 -21.37 20.79 -0.78
C ALA A 1230 -21.03 21.83 0.31
N ASP A 1231 -21.37 23.10 0.09
CA ASP A 1231 -21.11 24.21 1.01
C ASP A 1231 -22.32 24.50 1.93
N GLY A 1232 -23.41 23.73 1.77
CA GLY A 1232 -24.64 23.84 2.55
C GLY A 1232 -25.65 24.86 2.03
N THR A 1233 -25.41 25.45 0.85
CA THR A 1233 -26.34 26.38 0.21
C THR A 1233 -27.56 25.62 -0.30
N THR A 1234 -28.76 26.18 -0.06
CA THR A 1234 -30.01 25.55 -0.46
C THR A 1234 -30.76 26.34 -1.55
N SER A 1235 -31.27 25.63 -2.56
CA SER A 1235 -32.13 26.19 -3.61
C SER A 1235 -33.35 25.32 -3.83
N PHE A 1236 -34.40 25.91 -4.43
CA PHE A 1236 -35.67 25.24 -4.67
C PHE A 1236 -36.11 25.42 -6.13
N ALA A 1237 -36.45 24.32 -6.79
CA ALA A 1237 -37.20 24.32 -8.05
C ALA A 1237 -38.64 23.88 -7.75
N SER A 1238 -39.64 24.46 -8.40
CA SER A 1238 -41.03 24.01 -8.24
C SER A 1238 -41.80 23.99 -9.55
N GLY A 1239 -42.80 23.11 -9.64
CA GLY A 1239 -43.63 22.92 -10.83
C GLY A 1239 -44.92 22.15 -10.51
N LYS A 1240 -45.86 22.13 -11.45
CA LYS A 1240 -47.19 21.53 -11.27
C LYS A 1240 -47.33 20.24 -12.06
N LEU A 1241 -47.80 19.20 -11.39
CA LEU A 1241 -48.06 17.88 -11.96
C LEU A 1241 -49.57 17.65 -12.01
N THR A 1242 -50.08 17.01 -13.07
CA THR A 1242 -51.49 16.62 -13.17
C THR A 1242 -51.58 15.10 -13.33
N LEU A 1243 -52.14 14.42 -12.35
CA LEU A 1243 -52.41 12.98 -12.38
C LEU A 1243 -53.86 12.76 -12.83
N ILE A 1244 -54.05 11.99 -13.90
CA ILE A 1244 -55.37 11.59 -14.42
C ILE A 1244 -55.40 10.08 -14.48
N ARG A 1245 -56.35 9.48 -13.74
CA ARG A 1245 -56.60 8.04 -13.76
C ARG A 1245 -57.97 7.69 -14.28
#